data_AF-A0A7V7MY48-F1
#
_entry.id   AF-A0A7V7MY48-F1
#
_cell.length_a   1.000
_cell.length_b   1.000
_cell.length_c   1.000
_cell.angle_alpha   90.00
_cell.angle_beta   90.00
_cell.angle_gamma   90.00
#
_symmetry.space_group_name_H-M   'P 1'
#
loop_
_entity.id
_entity.type
_entity.pdbx_description
1 polymer ?
#
loop_
_entity_poly.entity_id
_entity_poly.type
_entity_poly.pdbx_seq_one_letter_code
_entity_poly.pdbx_strand_id
1 'polypeptide(L)'
;MKKISQVLWVWLLLSLAVYAQADSGTINPNWSELSQAEYVENLVACELKLQAHKWSKNVWPDNNKKAKPKFSEVVDVDQVWGQVIDNLTMQTILADYFNTSITDQMLQHDLDRMAKNTQDAKGLKALFALFDHNPNTIAQCVSRPYLVKQKMQNNYNFNSEIHANTKTLAQTELKAYLAGDDSDSLKAQVSTLTFEIEQADPKKVDQEKAVDDFAEEYIMTLSAEAFNEKIVQLQHGSLQEKDQGYMYSEILSHSDDSIRTKTLFWPKAPLSVWLEQQSAEIYQTTLKNTSLHLPVITGENNLSAVKAGVDGGIWESRFYVPSVRNRHTAVWSGSEMIIWGGYNYNSDFSVNTGGRYNPTTDSWLATSGTNAPTRRSFHIAIWSGDEMIVWGGFDSTYLNTGGRYDPVSDSWTATSTGTNVPTGRRDHAAIWSGDEMIIWGGYNYNYGGFINTGGRYDPVSDTWTATSIDTNVPTGRTAHTAIWSGGEMIIWGGYNYNNGGYINTGGRYDPVSDTWTATSTGTNVPTGRSYHTAIWSGDEMIIWGGNDGSAYANTGGRYDPTTDSWTATSTGNNVPTSRNEHSAIWSGDEMIIWGGNDGSAYANTGGRYNPVTESWVATSTGANVPSSQNFYTAIWSGSEMIVWGGYDANNNGSIINTGGRYDPLSDSWTAIGTGDVSVPSARSNHAAVWSGHEMIIWGGYDGGYTNTGGRYNPTTDSWTATSTGANVPTTRSSHSAIWSGDEMIVWGGYDGSVYANTGGRYDPLSDSWTATSTGTNLPISRNSHSAIWSGDEMIIWGGYNHINGGYTNTGGLYDPVSDAWTATSTGANVPMSRSYHTAIWSGDEMIIWGGYNYNNGGYTNTGGRYDPVSDSWTATSIGTNLPTGCYFHTAIWSGDEMIVWGGYDGSGFVNTGGRYDPVTDGWTATSIGANVPTGRNYHTAVWSGHEMIIWGGSANGYATNTGGRYDPVSDSWTATSIGANVPTSRSSHSVIWSGDEMIIWGGGNGSSTNSLGIYTPYVTDLIFRDGFDGP
;
A
#
# COMPACT_ATOMS: atom_id res chain seq x y z
N MET A 1 0.92 -43.54 26.71
CA MET A 1 0.26 -44.81 27.11
C MET A 1 -0.80 -44.64 28.21
N LYS A 2 -0.50 -44.37 29.50
CA LYS A 2 -1.57 -44.38 30.54
C LYS A 2 -2.66 -43.28 30.43
N LYS A 3 -2.34 -42.02 30.06
CA LYS A 3 -3.37 -40.97 29.84
C LYS A 3 -4.38 -41.34 28.72
N ILE A 4 -3.93 -42.00 27.66
CA ILE A 4 -4.74 -42.40 26.48
C ILE A 4 -5.94 -43.28 26.89
N SER A 5 -5.79 -44.09 27.93
CA SER A 5 -6.81 -45.06 28.38
C SER A 5 -8.09 -44.44 28.94
N GLN A 6 -8.10 -43.17 29.36
CA GLN A 6 -9.33 -42.52 29.86
C GLN A 6 -10.08 -41.77 28.76
N VAL A 7 -9.36 -41.09 27.86
CA VAL A 7 -9.97 -40.42 26.71
C VAL A 7 -10.72 -41.41 25.82
N LEU A 8 -10.11 -42.57 25.51
CA LEU A 8 -10.78 -43.62 24.72
C LEU A 8 -12.04 -44.18 25.38
N TRP A 9 -12.14 -44.21 26.71
CA TRP A 9 -13.34 -44.72 27.41
C TRP A 9 -14.49 -43.70 27.44
N VAL A 10 -14.19 -42.40 27.39
CA VAL A 10 -15.19 -41.34 27.21
C VAL A 10 -15.68 -41.34 25.75
N TRP A 11 -14.76 -41.40 24.79
CA TRP A 11 -15.05 -41.57 23.35
C TRP A 11 -16.05 -42.71 23.08
N LEU A 12 -15.76 -43.92 23.58
CA LEU A 12 -16.57 -45.12 23.30
C LEU A 12 -17.97 -45.12 23.94
N LEU A 13 -18.24 -44.20 24.88
CA LEU A 13 -19.57 -43.99 25.46
C LEU A 13 -20.32 -42.84 24.81
N LEU A 14 -19.62 -41.79 24.35
CA LEU A 14 -20.23 -40.67 23.64
C LEU A 14 -20.64 -41.02 22.19
N SER A 15 -19.81 -41.77 21.46
CA SER A 15 -20.13 -42.13 20.06
C SER A 15 -21.44 -42.94 19.95
N LEU A 16 -21.72 -43.82 20.91
CA LEU A 16 -22.98 -44.57 21.02
C LEU A 16 -24.21 -43.71 21.34
N ALA A 17 -24.04 -42.53 21.92
CA ALA A 17 -25.14 -41.57 22.14
C ALA A 17 -25.40 -40.73 20.89
N VAL A 18 -24.35 -40.17 20.29
CA VAL A 18 -24.45 -39.28 19.10
C VAL A 18 -25.03 -40.01 17.88
N TYR A 19 -24.64 -41.28 17.65
CA TYR A 19 -25.20 -42.11 16.57
C TYR A 19 -26.72 -42.32 16.66
N ALA A 20 -27.35 -42.09 17.82
CA ALA A 20 -28.80 -42.20 18.00
C ALA A 20 -29.56 -40.88 17.75
N GLN A 21 -28.87 -39.75 17.53
CA GLN A 21 -29.46 -38.40 17.48
C GLN A 21 -29.13 -37.59 16.22
N ALA A 22 -28.58 -38.22 15.18
CA ALA A 22 -28.19 -37.58 13.92
C ALA A 22 -29.32 -36.86 13.15
N ASP A 23 -30.59 -37.12 13.48
CA ASP A 23 -31.76 -36.43 12.91
C ASP A 23 -32.29 -35.25 13.77
N SER A 24 -31.73 -34.97 14.96
CA SER A 24 -32.32 -33.97 15.88
C SER A 24 -31.36 -33.25 16.85
N GLY A 25 -30.11 -33.00 16.46
CA GLY A 25 -29.13 -32.30 17.31
C GLY A 25 -29.57 -30.88 17.71
N THR A 26 -30.10 -30.72 18.93
CA THR A 26 -30.52 -29.43 19.50
C THR A 26 -29.33 -28.69 20.08
N ILE A 27 -28.86 -27.67 19.37
CA ILE A 27 -27.83 -26.74 19.86
C ILE A 27 -28.43 -25.92 21.01
N ASN A 28 -27.74 -25.86 22.15
CA ASN A 28 -28.11 -24.97 23.25
C ASN A 28 -27.54 -23.57 22.97
N PRO A 29 -28.37 -22.52 22.84
CA PRO A 29 -27.91 -21.16 22.56
C PRO A 29 -27.32 -20.45 23.78
N ASN A 30 -27.40 -21.02 24.99
CA ASN A 30 -26.89 -20.44 26.23
C ASN A 30 -25.44 -20.88 26.50
N TRP A 31 -24.54 -20.48 25.60
CA TRP A 31 -23.15 -20.95 25.56
C TRP A 31 -22.35 -20.77 26.86
N SER A 32 -22.66 -19.75 27.68
CA SER A 32 -21.96 -19.50 28.95
C SER A 32 -22.38 -20.40 30.12
N GLU A 33 -23.41 -21.22 29.97
CA GLU A 33 -23.87 -22.17 31.01
C GLU A 33 -23.46 -23.63 30.72
N LEU A 34 -22.78 -23.88 29.60
CA LEU A 34 -22.31 -25.22 29.21
C LEU A 34 -21.06 -25.64 29.99
N SER A 35 -20.99 -26.90 30.40
CA SER A 35 -19.72 -27.49 30.82
C SER A 35 -18.76 -27.72 29.63
N GLN A 36 -17.49 -27.99 29.94
CA GLN A 36 -16.45 -28.28 28.95
C GLN A 36 -16.82 -29.39 27.96
N ALA A 37 -17.59 -30.40 28.39
CA ALA A 37 -18.04 -31.48 27.51
C ALA A 37 -19.22 -31.02 26.62
N GLU A 38 -20.27 -30.47 27.25
CA GLU A 38 -21.47 -30.00 26.56
C GLU A 38 -21.15 -28.93 25.50
N TYR A 39 -20.17 -28.05 25.75
CA TYR A 39 -19.72 -27.05 24.78
C TYR A 39 -19.09 -27.66 23.52
N VAL A 40 -18.27 -28.71 23.66
CA VAL A 40 -17.66 -29.40 22.52
C VAL A 40 -18.73 -30.20 21.76
N GLU A 41 -19.66 -30.85 22.48
CA GLU A 41 -20.83 -31.50 21.88
C GLU A 41 -21.69 -30.48 21.09
N ASN A 42 -21.85 -29.25 21.59
CA ASN A 42 -22.58 -28.17 20.93
C ASN A 42 -21.89 -27.72 19.62
N LEU A 43 -20.55 -27.60 19.62
CA LEU A 43 -19.76 -27.30 18.41
C LEU A 43 -19.77 -28.45 17.39
N VAL A 44 -19.71 -29.70 17.85
CA VAL A 44 -19.85 -30.89 16.98
C VAL A 44 -21.25 -30.94 16.35
N ALA A 45 -22.31 -30.67 17.12
CA ALA A 45 -23.66 -30.55 16.58
C ALA A 45 -23.79 -29.43 15.54
N CYS A 46 -23.05 -28.33 15.71
CA CYS A 46 -22.96 -27.25 14.73
C CYS A 46 -22.26 -27.65 13.43
N GLU A 47 -21.07 -28.25 13.48
CA GLU A 47 -20.36 -28.68 12.27
C GLU A 47 -21.14 -29.80 11.55
N LEU A 48 -21.77 -30.72 12.28
CA LEU A 48 -22.70 -31.71 11.70
C LEU A 48 -23.88 -31.04 10.99
N LYS A 49 -24.48 -29.96 11.52
CA LYS A 49 -25.50 -29.18 10.81
C LYS A 49 -24.95 -28.52 9.54
N LEU A 50 -23.75 -27.93 9.58
CA LEU A 50 -23.12 -27.30 8.42
C LEU A 50 -22.84 -28.32 7.30
N GLN A 51 -22.26 -29.47 7.64
CA GLN A 51 -21.96 -30.52 6.69
C GLN A 51 -23.23 -31.19 6.15
N ALA A 52 -24.26 -31.38 6.97
CA ALA A 52 -25.58 -31.82 6.49
C ALA A 52 -26.20 -30.83 5.50
N HIS A 53 -26.08 -29.52 5.78
CA HIS A 53 -26.55 -28.48 4.87
C HIS A 53 -25.79 -28.51 3.54
N LYS A 54 -24.44 -28.54 3.57
CA LYS A 54 -23.59 -28.68 2.38
C LYS A 54 -23.95 -29.93 1.59
N TRP A 55 -24.00 -31.10 2.23
CA TRP A 55 -24.40 -32.37 1.59
C TRP A 55 -25.78 -32.28 0.94
N SER A 56 -26.75 -31.58 1.54
CA SER A 56 -28.07 -31.39 0.92
C SER A 56 -28.00 -30.68 -0.44
N LYS A 57 -27.09 -29.71 -0.59
CA LYS A 57 -26.90 -28.88 -1.79
C LYS A 57 -26.12 -29.55 -2.90
N ASN A 58 -25.13 -30.39 -2.57
CA ASN A 58 -24.27 -31.04 -3.56
C ASN A 58 -25.08 -31.72 -4.69
N VAL A 59 -24.77 -31.39 -5.94
CA VAL A 59 -25.38 -32.06 -7.10
C VAL A 59 -24.94 -33.53 -7.11
N TRP A 60 -25.87 -34.43 -7.45
CA TRP A 60 -25.54 -35.85 -7.63
C TRP A 60 -25.54 -36.15 -9.13
N PRO A 61 -24.39 -36.48 -9.75
CA PRO A 61 -24.28 -36.57 -11.21
C PRO A 61 -25.26 -37.56 -11.85
N ASP A 62 -25.95 -37.15 -12.91
CA ASP A 62 -26.94 -37.98 -13.63
C ASP A 62 -26.34 -39.27 -14.25
N ASN A 63 -25.01 -39.31 -14.44
CA ASN A 63 -24.29 -40.50 -14.88
C ASN A 63 -24.17 -41.59 -13.77
N ASN A 64 -24.36 -41.21 -12.49
CA ASN A 64 -24.19 -42.07 -11.33
C ASN A 64 -25.52 -42.77 -10.97
N LYS A 65 -25.68 -44.00 -11.48
CA LYS A 65 -26.92 -44.80 -11.40
C LYS A 65 -27.33 -45.28 -9.99
N LYS A 66 -26.66 -44.83 -8.92
CA LYS A 66 -27.07 -45.05 -7.53
C LYS A 66 -27.89 -43.85 -7.04
N ALA A 67 -28.79 -44.06 -6.08
CA ALA A 67 -29.38 -42.94 -5.35
C ALA A 67 -28.30 -42.21 -4.53
N LYS A 68 -28.44 -40.89 -4.38
CA LYS A 68 -27.61 -40.07 -3.47
C LYS A 68 -27.74 -40.61 -2.03
N PRO A 69 -26.63 -41.01 -1.36
CA PRO A 69 -26.67 -41.44 0.03
C PRO A 69 -27.25 -40.39 0.97
N LYS A 70 -27.77 -40.84 2.12
CA LYS A 70 -28.10 -39.93 3.22
C LYS A 70 -26.82 -39.35 3.82
N PHE A 71 -26.91 -38.19 4.46
CA PHE A 71 -25.77 -37.61 5.18
C PHE A 71 -25.21 -38.57 6.24
N SER A 72 -26.10 -39.24 7.00
CA SER A 72 -25.75 -40.28 7.98
C SER A 72 -25.19 -41.59 7.39
N GLU A 73 -25.06 -41.70 6.08
CA GLU A 73 -24.41 -42.82 5.37
C GLU A 73 -23.02 -42.42 4.82
N VAL A 74 -22.62 -41.14 4.94
CA VAL A 74 -21.35 -40.60 4.39
C VAL A 74 -20.56 -39.70 5.37
N VAL A 75 -21.17 -39.24 6.47
CA VAL A 75 -20.48 -38.45 7.50
C VAL A 75 -19.63 -39.36 8.40
N ASP A 76 -18.36 -39.01 8.54
CA ASP A 76 -17.50 -39.57 9.60
C ASP A 76 -17.63 -38.67 10.83
N VAL A 77 -18.41 -39.12 11.82
CA VAL A 77 -18.64 -38.39 13.06
C VAL A 77 -17.36 -38.24 13.88
N ASP A 78 -16.46 -39.22 13.82
CA ASP A 78 -15.19 -39.21 14.56
C ASP A 78 -14.22 -38.19 13.91
N GLN A 79 -14.26 -38.04 12.57
CA GLN A 79 -13.57 -36.96 11.86
C GLN A 79 -14.09 -35.57 12.25
N VAL A 80 -15.42 -35.40 12.40
CA VAL A 80 -16.02 -34.11 12.82
C VAL A 80 -15.63 -33.78 14.27
N TRP A 81 -15.57 -34.75 15.17
CA TRP A 81 -15.00 -34.57 16.51
C TRP A 81 -13.53 -34.11 16.44
N GLY A 82 -12.71 -34.71 15.57
CA GLY A 82 -11.34 -34.26 15.30
C GLY A 82 -11.29 -32.79 14.89
N GLN A 83 -12.03 -32.40 13.84
CA GLN A 83 -12.04 -31.04 13.32
C GLN A 83 -12.41 -29.96 14.36
N VAL A 84 -13.30 -30.28 15.31
CA VAL A 84 -13.67 -29.38 16.42
C VAL A 84 -12.55 -29.31 17.46
N ILE A 85 -11.92 -30.43 17.82
CA ILE A 85 -10.80 -30.45 18.76
C ILE A 85 -9.57 -29.74 18.18
N ASP A 86 -9.27 -29.92 16.89
CA ASP A 86 -8.20 -29.22 16.19
C ASP A 86 -8.43 -27.70 16.22
N ASN A 87 -9.66 -27.26 15.97
CA ASN A 87 -10.01 -25.84 16.00
C ASN A 87 -9.91 -25.24 17.41
N LEU A 88 -10.34 -25.96 18.45
CA LEU A 88 -10.15 -25.52 19.84
C LEU A 88 -8.67 -25.47 20.22
N THR A 89 -7.87 -26.43 19.74
CA THR A 89 -6.41 -26.48 19.96
C THR A 89 -5.72 -25.29 19.28
N MET A 90 -6.08 -24.96 18.04
CA MET A 90 -5.63 -23.74 17.35
C MET A 90 -6.05 -22.47 18.10
N GLN A 91 -7.27 -22.41 18.67
CA GLN A 91 -7.70 -21.24 19.44
C GLN A 91 -6.89 -21.06 20.73
N THR A 92 -6.59 -22.15 21.45
CA THR A 92 -5.72 -22.12 22.64
C THR A 92 -4.30 -21.70 22.26
N ILE A 93 -3.73 -22.24 21.18
CA ILE A 93 -2.37 -21.88 20.72
C ILE A 93 -2.30 -20.43 20.24
N LEU A 94 -3.32 -19.93 19.51
CA LEU A 94 -3.40 -18.51 19.16
C LEU A 94 -3.36 -17.63 20.41
N ALA A 95 -4.13 -17.95 21.46
CA ALA A 95 -4.16 -17.16 22.69
C ALA A 95 -2.87 -17.28 23.53
N ASP A 96 -2.33 -18.49 23.69
CA ASP A 96 -1.25 -18.79 24.64
C ASP A 96 0.17 -18.64 24.04
N TYR A 97 0.33 -18.85 22.72
CA TYR A 97 1.61 -18.74 22.01
C TYR A 97 1.71 -17.43 21.22
N PHE A 98 0.67 -17.08 20.46
CA PHE A 98 0.64 -15.89 19.60
C PHE A 98 -0.07 -14.67 20.23
N ASN A 99 -0.40 -14.72 21.52
CA ASN A 99 -1.12 -13.67 22.27
C ASN A 99 -2.44 -13.18 21.62
N THR A 100 -2.99 -13.96 20.70
CA THR A 100 -4.04 -13.58 19.74
C THR A 100 -5.37 -14.21 20.13
N SER A 101 -6.23 -13.45 20.80
CA SER A 101 -7.55 -13.91 21.23
C SER A 101 -8.67 -13.53 20.27
N ILE A 102 -9.54 -14.48 19.91
CA ILE A 102 -10.75 -14.21 19.10
C ILE A 102 -11.82 -13.53 19.97
N THR A 103 -11.91 -12.21 19.86
CA THR A 103 -12.83 -11.35 20.63
C THR A 103 -14.26 -11.36 20.09
N ASP A 104 -15.23 -10.94 20.90
CA ASP A 104 -16.62 -10.78 20.46
C ASP A 104 -16.80 -9.67 19.41
N GLN A 105 -15.92 -8.66 19.39
CA GLN A 105 -15.93 -7.62 18.35
C GLN A 105 -15.57 -8.21 16.98
N MET A 106 -14.54 -9.08 16.92
CA MET A 106 -14.17 -9.78 15.69
C MET A 106 -15.29 -10.72 15.20
N LEU A 107 -16.05 -11.31 16.13
CA LEU A 107 -17.22 -12.11 15.78
C LEU A 107 -18.36 -11.28 15.21
N GLN A 108 -18.63 -10.10 15.78
CA GLN A 108 -19.63 -9.18 15.22
C GLN A 108 -19.22 -8.71 13.82
N HIS A 109 -17.96 -8.28 13.67
CA HIS A 109 -17.38 -7.87 12.40
C HIS A 109 -17.55 -8.94 11.32
N ASP A 110 -17.26 -10.22 11.62
CA ASP A 110 -17.42 -11.30 10.65
C ASP A 110 -18.88 -11.63 10.34
N LEU A 111 -19.80 -11.56 11.32
CA LEU A 111 -21.25 -11.67 11.07
C LEU A 111 -21.73 -10.59 10.10
N ASP A 112 -21.30 -9.35 10.27
CA ASP A 112 -21.69 -8.21 9.44
C ASP A 112 -21.05 -8.28 8.05
N ARG A 113 -19.76 -8.65 7.97
CA ARG A 113 -19.02 -8.96 6.74
C ARG A 113 -19.71 -10.06 5.91
N MET A 114 -20.27 -11.10 6.53
CA MET A 114 -20.99 -12.14 5.79
C MET A 114 -22.18 -11.62 4.99
N ALA A 115 -22.80 -10.50 5.42
CA ALA A 115 -23.96 -9.90 4.76
C ALA A 115 -23.65 -8.68 3.87
N LYS A 116 -22.55 -7.93 4.12
CA LYS A 116 -22.08 -6.91 3.16
C LYS A 116 -21.83 -7.60 1.82
N ASN A 117 -22.47 -7.09 0.77
CA ASN A 117 -22.24 -7.43 -0.65
C ASN A 117 -22.35 -8.93 -1.00
N THR A 118 -23.16 -9.67 -0.23
CA THR A 118 -23.27 -11.13 -0.33
C THR A 118 -23.98 -11.58 -1.62
N GLN A 119 -23.22 -12.16 -2.55
CA GLN A 119 -23.75 -12.59 -3.87
C GLN A 119 -24.71 -13.80 -3.77
N ASP A 120 -24.59 -14.65 -2.74
CA ASP A 120 -25.62 -15.65 -2.40
C ASP A 120 -26.38 -15.27 -1.12
N ALA A 121 -27.07 -14.14 -1.18
CA ALA A 121 -28.05 -13.71 -0.17
C ALA A 121 -29.11 -14.77 0.17
N LYS A 122 -29.33 -15.78 -0.68
CA LYS A 122 -30.30 -16.86 -0.47
C LYS A 122 -29.70 -18.02 0.33
N GLY A 123 -28.46 -18.40 0.05
CA GLY A 123 -27.63 -19.31 0.84
C GLY A 123 -27.37 -18.75 2.23
N LEU A 124 -27.02 -17.46 2.34
CA LEU A 124 -26.80 -16.81 3.64
C LEU A 124 -28.07 -16.78 4.51
N LYS A 125 -29.24 -16.42 3.92
CA LYS A 125 -30.53 -16.53 4.61
C LYS A 125 -30.81 -17.97 5.08
N ALA A 126 -30.44 -18.98 4.28
CA ALA A 126 -30.59 -20.38 4.65
C ALA A 126 -29.57 -20.84 5.73
N LEU A 127 -28.38 -20.24 5.78
CA LEU A 127 -27.36 -20.46 6.80
C LEU A 127 -27.77 -19.85 8.16
N PHE A 128 -28.26 -18.61 8.17
CA PHE A 128 -28.76 -17.99 9.41
C PHE A 128 -30.00 -18.74 9.95
N ALA A 129 -30.87 -19.23 9.07
CA ALA A 129 -32.02 -20.07 9.44
C ALA A 129 -31.64 -21.45 10.00
N LEU A 130 -30.47 -22.02 9.64
CA LEU A 130 -29.97 -23.30 10.15
C LEU A 130 -29.70 -23.28 11.68
N PHE A 131 -29.45 -22.08 12.20
CA PHE A 131 -29.13 -21.77 13.59
C PHE A 131 -30.20 -20.86 14.23
N ASP A 132 -31.45 -20.98 13.77
CA ASP A 132 -32.62 -20.30 14.35
C ASP A 132 -32.50 -18.76 14.40
N HIS A 133 -31.67 -18.17 13.53
CA HIS A 133 -31.30 -16.75 13.52
C HIS A 133 -30.69 -16.26 14.85
N ASN A 134 -30.05 -17.13 15.62
CA ASN A 134 -29.40 -16.78 16.88
C ASN A 134 -27.94 -16.30 16.63
N PRO A 135 -27.63 -15.00 16.83
CA PRO A 135 -26.33 -14.43 16.47
C PRO A 135 -25.17 -15.06 17.23
N ASN A 136 -25.32 -15.28 18.54
CA ASN A 136 -24.29 -15.94 19.36
C ASN A 136 -24.00 -17.36 18.84
N THR A 137 -25.02 -18.11 18.43
CA THR A 137 -24.84 -19.45 17.87
C THR A 137 -24.17 -19.43 16.50
N ILE A 138 -24.57 -18.53 15.60
CA ILE A 138 -23.94 -18.38 14.27
C ILE A 138 -22.47 -17.94 14.43
N ALA A 139 -22.19 -17.03 15.36
CA ALA A 139 -20.84 -16.59 15.67
C ALA A 139 -19.97 -17.72 16.24
N GLN A 140 -20.47 -18.51 17.20
CA GLN A 140 -19.71 -19.64 17.77
C GLN A 140 -19.50 -20.78 16.76
N CYS A 141 -20.42 -20.96 15.80
CA CYS A 141 -20.45 -22.12 14.92
C CYS A 141 -19.99 -21.87 13.48
N VAL A 142 -19.88 -20.62 13.05
CA VAL A 142 -19.42 -20.24 11.70
C VAL A 142 -18.23 -19.29 11.78
N SER A 143 -18.41 -18.13 12.45
CA SER A 143 -17.39 -17.08 12.51
C SER A 143 -16.16 -17.47 13.34
N ARG A 144 -16.34 -17.99 14.56
CA ARG A 144 -15.24 -18.37 15.45
C ARG A 144 -14.36 -19.46 14.81
N PRO A 145 -14.90 -20.57 14.25
CA PRO A 145 -14.05 -21.58 13.62
C PRO A 145 -13.33 -21.09 12.36
N TYR A 146 -13.93 -20.18 11.60
CA TYR A 146 -13.31 -19.52 10.44
C TYR A 146 -12.14 -18.62 10.86
N LEU A 147 -12.40 -17.65 11.74
CA LEU A 147 -11.40 -16.68 12.22
C LEU A 147 -10.23 -17.35 12.94
N VAL A 148 -10.47 -18.43 13.70
CA VAL A 148 -9.40 -19.24 14.30
C VAL A 148 -8.51 -19.85 13.24
N LYS A 149 -9.08 -20.49 12.19
CA LYS A 149 -8.27 -21.11 11.13
C LYS A 149 -7.48 -20.05 10.35
N GLN A 150 -8.14 -18.97 9.94
CA GLN A 150 -7.50 -17.87 9.21
C GLN A 150 -6.35 -17.25 10.01
N LYS A 151 -6.57 -16.83 11.26
CA LYS A 151 -5.50 -16.24 12.07
C LYS A 151 -4.40 -17.25 12.40
N MET A 152 -4.73 -18.53 12.64
CA MET A 152 -3.72 -19.57 12.85
C MET A 152 -2.85 -19.78 11.61
N GLN A 153 -3.43 -19.80 10.40
CA GLN A 153 -2.68 -19.94 9.16
C GLN A 153 -1.75 -18.73 8.94
N ASN A 154 -2.24 -17.51 9.12
CA ASN A 154 -1.40 -16.30 9.00
C ASN A 154 -0.26 -16.30 10.04
N ASN A 155 -0.57 -16.55 11.32
CA ASN A 155 0.41 -16.58 12.41
C ASN A 155 1.39 -17.75 12.31
N TYR A 156 1.04 -18.84 11.61
CA TYR A 156 1.92 -19.98 11.42
C TYR A 156 2.83 -19.81 10.19
N ASN A 157 2.21 -19.64 9.02
CA ASN A 157 2.86 -19.84 7.72
C ASN A 157 4.06 -18.91 7.47
N PHE A 158 4.12 -17.74 8.10
CA PHE A 158 5.17 -16.74 7.91
C PHE A 158 5.98 -16.46 9.19
N ASN A 159 5.79 -17.26 10.25
CA ASN A 159 6.53 -17.04 11.49
C ASN A 159 8.02 -17.41 11.36
N SER A 160 8.86 -16.39 11.48
CA SER A 160 10.31 -16.47 11.33
C SER A 160 10.96 -17.47 12.30
N GLU A 161 10.54 -17.52 13.57
CA GLU A 161 11.09 -18.48 14.56
C GLU A 161 10.75 -19.94 14.22
N ILE A 162 9.47 -20.22 13.93
CA ILE A 162 8.97 -21.58 13.63
C ILE A 162 9.63 -22.13 12.36
N HIS A 163 9.89 -21.27 11.36
CA HIS A 163 10.42 -21.68 10.07
C HIS A 163 11.92 -21.42 9.88
N ALA A 164 12.62 -20.80 10.85
CA ALA A 164 14.05 -20.48 10.81
C ALA A 164 14.95 -21.63 10.32
N ASN A 165 14.71 -22.86 10.79
CA ASN A 165 15.48 -24.03 10.38
C ASN A 165 15.33 -24.36 8.89
N THR A 166 14.13 -24.16 8.33
CA THR A 166 13.83 -24.39 6.91
C THR A 166 14.34 -23.22 6.05
N LYS A 167 14.19 -21.96 6.51
CA LYS A 167 14.77 -20.77 5.84
C LYS A 167 16.29 -20.89 5.72
N THR A 168 16.96 -21.23 6.83
CA THR A 168 18.42 -21.47 6.87
C THR A 168 18.84 -22.63 5.96
N LEU A 169 18.07 -23.73 5.93
CA LEU A 169 18.34 -24.87 5.07
C LEU A 169 18.24 -24.50 3.59
N ALA A 170 17.16 -23.81 3.21
CA ALA A 170 16.91 -23.37 1.84
C ALA A 170 18.00 -22.41 1.35
N GLN A 171 18.35 -21.40 2.15
CA GLN A 171 19.46 -20.48 1.85
C GLN A 171 20.80 -21.21 1.71
N THR A 172 21.07 -22.21 2.56
CA THR A 172 22.33 -22.98 2.50
C THR A 172 22.41 -23.88 1.28
N GLU A 173 21.32 -24.60 0.97
CA GLU A 173 21.27 -25.54 -0.17
C GLU A 173 21.17 -24.80 -1.51
N LEU A 174 20.45 -23.68 -1.60
CA LEU A 174 20.48 -22.81 -2.79
C LEU A 174 21.89 -22.24 -3.02
N LYS A 175 22.58 -21.81 -1.96
CA LYS A 175 23.95 -21.28 -2.08
C LYS A 175 24.98 -22.35 -2.52
N ALA A 176 24.75 -23.61 -2.17
CA ALA A 176 25.54 -24.74 -2.69
C ALA A 176 25.22 -25.01 -4.18
N TYR A 177 23.93 -25.03 -4.54
CA TYR A 177 23.47 -25.22 -5.92
C TYR A 177 24.03 -24.15 -6.87
N LEU A 178 23.91 -22.87 -6.50
CA LEU A 178 24.45 -21.73 -7.27
C LEU A 178 26.00 -21.70 -7.30
N ALA A 179 26.68 -22.44 -6.43
CA ALA A 179 28.13 -22.64 -6.49
C ALA A 179 28.55 -23.82 -7.39
N GLY A 180 27.59 -24.58 -7.94
CA GLY A 180 27.81 -25.69 -8.87
C GLY A 180 27.72 -27.09 -8.26
N ASP A 181 27.17 -27.25 -7.05
CA ASP A 181 26.84 -28.57 -6.50
C ASP A 181 25.57 -29.15 -7.17
N ASP A 182 25.49 -30.47 -7.25
CA ASP A 182 24.44 -31.19 -7.98
C ASP A 182 23.06 -31.09 -7.28
N SER A 183 21.99 -30.83 -8.04
CA SER A 183 20.61 -30.80 -7.51
C SER A 183 20.19 -32.13 -6.88
N ASP A 184 20.76 -33.26 -7.32
CA ASP A 184 20.50 -34.59 -6.78
C ASP A 184 21.08 -34.80 -5.37
N SER A 185 21.86 -33.84 -4.86
CA SER A 185 22.46 -33.87 -3.52
C SER A 185 21.70 -33.05 -2.46
N LEU A 186 20.68 -32.30 -2.87
CA LEU A 186 19.91 -31.39 -2.02
C LEU A 186 18.79 -32.12 -1.25
N LYS A 187 18.18 -31.45 -0.27
CA LYS A 187 16.91 -31.87 0.37
C LYS A 187 15.70 -31.13 -0.19
N ALA A 188 15.93 -30.18 -1.10
CA ALA A 188 14.89 -29.58 -1.94
C ALA A 188 14.09 -30.68 -2.66
N GLN A 189 12.79 -30.49 -2.75
CA GLN A 189 11.99 -31.15 -3.78
C GLN A 189 12.33 -30.48 -5.12
N VAL A 190 12.87 -31.26 -6.05
CA VAL A 190 13.28 -30.79 -7.37
C VAL A 190 12.24 -31.21 -8.39
N SER A 191 11.68 -30.26 -9.13
CA SER A 191 10.77 -30.54 -10.26
C SER A 191 11.26 -29.84 -11.53
N THR A 192 10.94 -30.42 -12.69
CA THR A 192 11.20 -29.83 -14.00
C THR A 192 9.87 -29.70 -14.75
N LEU A 193 9.53 -28.49 -15.18
CA LEU A 193 8.24 -28.17 -15.79
C LEU A 193 8.47 -27.45 -17.11
N THR A 194 7.90 -27.98 -18.19
CA THR A 194 7.92 -27.37 -19.51
C THR A 194 6.57 -26.72 -19.78
N PHE A 195 6.56 -25.41 -19.97
CA PHE A 195 5.41 -24.65 -20.46
C PHE A 195 5.48 -24.58 -21.99
N GLU A 196 4.37 -24.78 -22.69
CA GLU A 196 4.27 -24.69 -24.15
C GLU A 196 3.09 -23.79 -24.58
N ILE A 197 3.19 -23.07 -25.70
CA ILE A 197 2.07 -22.27 -26.22
C ILE A 197 1.02 -23.18 -26.90
N GLU A 198 -0.25 -23.03 -26.53
CA GLU A 198 -1.38 -23.77 -27.10
C GLU A 198 -1.65 -23.35 -28.57
N GLN A 199 -1.16 -24.14 -29.53
CA GLN A 199 -1.30 -23.84 -30.97
C GLN A 199 -2.65 -24.26 -31.57
N ALA A 200 -3.20 -23.40 -32.45
CA ALA A 200 -4.50 -23.59 -33.10
C ALA A 200 -4.52 -24.65 -34.25
N ASP A 201 -4.61 -25.94 -33.89
CA ASP A 201 -4.83 -27.15 -34.72
C ASP A 201 -3.98 -27.32 -35.99
N PRO A 202 -3.08 -28.32 -35.96
CA PRO A 202 -2.91 -29.16 -37.13
C PRO A 202 -2.83 -30.67 -36.82
N LYS A 203 -3.91 -31.39 -37.13
CA LYS A 203 -3.93 -32.78 -37.66
C LYS A 203 -2.71 -33.68 -37.36
N LYS A 204 -2.85 -34.52 -36.34
CA LYS A 204 -2.45 -35.94 -36.32
C LYS A 204 -1.05 -36.29 -36.90
N VAL A 205 -0.04 -36.37 -36.02
CA VAL A 205 1.17 -37.20 -36.20
C VAL A 205 1.16 -38.29 -35.13
N ASP A 206 1.59 -39.50 -35.49
CA ASP A 206 1.44 -40.70 -34.64
C ASP A 206 2.72 -41.06 -33.85
N GLN A 207 2.53 -41.27 -32.54
CA GLN A 207 3.19 -42.25 -31.65
C GLN A 207 4.69 -42.20 -31.26
N GLU A 208 4.87 -42.54 -29.97
CA GLU A 208 5.99 -43.28 -29.33
C GLU A 208 7.41 -42.67 -29.30
N LYS A 209 7.81 -42.28 -28.09
CA LYS A 209 9.14 -42.56 -27.54
C LYS A 209 9.02 -43.06 -26.09
N ALA A 210 10.08 -43.72 -25.61
CA ALA A 210 10.03 -44.55 -24.41
C ALA A 210 10.12 -43.74 -23.11
N VAL A 211 9.45 -44.25 -22.07
CA VAL A 211 9.72 -43.91 -20.67
C VAL A 211 11.02 -44.60 -20.26
N ASP A 212 11.89 -43.85 -19.58
CA ASP A 212 13.01 -44.36 -18.77
C ASP A 212 12.88 -43.65 -17.39
N ASP A 213 13.15 -44.36 -16.29
CA ASP A 213 12.65 -43.95 -14.96
C ASP A 213 13.47 -42.84 -14.27
N PHE A 214 12.82 -42.10 -13.36
CA PHE A 214 13.38 -41.16 -12.36
C PHE A 214 13.79 -39.74 -12.80
N ALA A 215 12.95 -39.07 -13.59
CA ALA A 215 12.73 -37.63 -13.44
C ALA A 215 11.24 -37.31 -13.74
N GLU A 216 10.56 -36.59 -12.85
CA GLU A 216 9.18 -36.13 -13.09
C GLU A 216 9.22 -34.83 -13.93
N GLU A 217 9.31 -35.01 -15.24
CA GLU A 217 9.18 -33.95 -16.24
C GLU A 217 7.70 -33.78 -16.63
N TYR A 218 7.12 -32.64 -16.24
CA TYR A 218 5.75 -32.27 -16.55
C TYR A 218 5.68 -31.32 -17.75
N ILE A 219 4.61 -31.39 -18.54
CA ILE A 219 4.32 -30.44 -19.63
C ILE A 219 2.98 -29.77 -19.36
N MET A 220 2.92 -28.44 -19.51
CA MET A 220 1.73 -27.61 -19.27
C MET A 220 1.54 -26.63 -20.44
N THR A 221 0.48 -26.82 -21.23
CA THR A 221 0.10 -25.86 -22.28
C THR A 221 -0.58 -24.64 -21.70
N LEU A 222 -0.18 -23.44 -22.15
CA LEU A 222 -0.71 -22.14 -21.75
C LEU A 222 -1.23 -21.37 -22.99
N SER A 223 -2.12 -20.40 -22.78
CA SER A 223 -2.41 -19.40 -23.82
C SER A 223 -1.17 -18.54 -24.07
N ALA A 224 -1.09 -17.86 -25.22
CA ALA A 224 0.05 -16.99 -25.52
C ALA A 224 0.21 -15.86 -24.49
N GLU A 225 -0.88 -15.28 -23.97
CA GLU A 225 -0.81 -14.30 -22.88
C GLU A 225 -0.29 -14.93 -21.58
N ALA A 226 -0.86 -16.05 -21.14
CA ALA A 226 -0.45 -16.72 -19.90
C ALA A 226 0.98 -17.29 -19.97
N PHE A 227 1.46 -17.64 -21.16
CA PHE A 227 2.86 -18.02 -21.40
C PHE A 227 3.80 -16.82 -21.21
N ASN A 228 3.43 -15.64 -21.71
CA ASN A 228 4.21 -14.42 -21.50
C ASN A 228 4.17 -13.96 -20.03
N GLU A 229 3.02 -13.99 -19.35
CA GLU A 229 2.91 -13.81 -17.88
C GLU A 229 3.92 -14.74 -17.16
N LYS A 230 4.07 -15.99 -17.65
CA LYS A 230 4.96 -16.99 -17.06
C LYS A 230 6.44 -16.66 -17.25
N ILE A 231 6.85 -16.06 -18.37
CA ILE A 231 8.26 -15.65 -18.60
C ILE A 231 8.70 -14.65 -17.54
N VAL A 232 7.93 -13.57 -17.34
CA VAL A 232 8.24 -12.49 -16.39
C VAL A 232 8.36 -13.05 -14.97
N GLN A 233 7.36 -13.83 -14.53
CA GLN A 233 7.34 -14.50 -13.23
C GLN A 233 8.51 -15.47 -12.97
N LEU A 234 9.29 -15.84 -13.99
CA LEU A 234 10.42 -16.77 -13.92
C LEU A 234 11.80 -16.11 -14.09
N GLN A 235 11.86 -14.79 -14.27
CA GLN A 235 13.12 -14.05 -14.39
C GLN A 235 13.75 -13.68 -13.03
N HIS A 236 12.96 -13.59 -11.96
CA HIS A 236 13.43 -13.26 -10.61
C HIS A 236 14.09 -14.46 -9.91
N GLY A 237 15.42 -14.53 -9.98
CA GLY A 237 16.25 -15.59 -9.38
C GLY A 237 16.43 -15.53 -7.85
N SER A 238 15.43 -15.06 -7.10
CA SER A 238 15.47 -14.93 -5.63
C SER A 238 14.84 -16.13 -4.90
N LEU A 239 15.15 -16.31 -3.62
CA LEU A 239 14.55 -17.36 -2.78
C LEU A 239 13.23 -16.85 -2.18
N GLN A 240 12.13 -17.14 -2.86
CA GLN A 240 10.81 -16.66 -2.47
C GLN A 240 10.24 -17.46 -1.28
N GLU A 241 9.86 -16.77 -0.22
CA GLU A 241 9.08 -17.35 0.87
C GLU A 241 7.60 -17.49 0.45
N LYS A 242 7.06 -18.71 0.56
CA LYS A 242 5.65 -19.05 0.31
C LYS A 242 5.02 -19.64 1.57
N ASP A 243 3.71 -19.78 1.57
CA ASP A 243 2.93 -20.32 2.68
C ASP A 243 3.31 -21.79 3.02
N GLN A 244 3.53 -22.63 2.00
CA GLN A 244 3.89 -24.05 2.16
C GLN A 244 5.40 -24.33 2.22
N GLY A 245 6.27 -23.35 1.95
CA GLY A 245 7.72 -23.59 1.84
C GLY A 245 8.53 -22.41 1.29
N TYR A 246 9.82 -22.62 1.08
CA TYR A 246 10.69 -21.71 0.35
C TYR A 246 10.88 -22.23 -1.06
N MET A 247 10.86 -21.34 -2.05
CA MET A 247 10.88 -21.70 -3.46
C MET A 247 11.92 -20.87 -4.22
N TYR A 248 12.75 -21.55 -5.01
CA TYR A 248 13.59 -20.95 -6.03
C TYR A 248 13.20 -21.57 -7.38
N SER A 249 13.15 -20.78 -8.45
CA SER A 249 12.93 -21.28 -9.81
C SER A 249 13.91 -20.63 -10.79
N GLU A 250 14.33 -21.41 -11.78
CA GLU A 250 15.23 -20.97 -12.86
C GLU A 250 14.71 -21.44 -14.23
N ILE A 251 15.06 -20.72 -15.29
CA ILE A 251 14.81 -21.13 -16.67
C ILE A 251 16.03 -21.94 -17.17
N LEU A 252 15.83 -23.24 -17.42
CA LEU A 252 16.84 -24.12 -18.01
C LEU A 252 17.03 -23.89 -19.51
N SER A 253 15.93 -23.58 -20.21
CA SER A 253 15.93 -23.24 -21.64
C SER A 253 14.63 -22.57 -22.05
N HIS A 254 14.69 -21.66 -23.03
CA HIS A 254 13.54 -20.93 -23.57
C HIS A 254 13.63 -20.85 -25.11
N SER A 255 12.49 -20.99 -25.77
CA SER A 255 12.22 -20.69 -27.18
C SER A 255 10.88 -19.97 -27.30
N ASP A 256 10.64 -19.32 -28.46
CA ASP A 256 9.45 -18.56 -28.84
C ASP A 256 8.09 -19.28 -28.59
N ASP A 257 8.12 -20.58 -28.32
CA ASP A 257 6.98 -21.49 -28.12
C ASP A 257 7.07 -22.40 -26.87
N SER A 258 8.19 -22.41 -26.14
CA SER A 258 8.42 -23.32 -24.99
C SER A 258 9.40 -22.76 -23.93
N ILE A 259 9.04 -22.85 -22.65
CA ILE A 259 9.90 -22.51 -21.49
C ILE A 259 10.08 -23.77 -20.63
N ARG A 260 11.32 -24.21 -20.39
CA ARG A 260 11.62 -25.33 -19.49
C ARG A 260 12.27 -24.79 -18.21
N THR A 261 11.64 -25.02 -17.07
CA THR A 261 12.11 -24.55 -15.76
C THR A 261 12.61 -25.68 -14.88
N LYS A 262 13.44 -25.33 -13.89
CA LYS A 262 13.64 -26.13 -12.69
C LYS A 262 13.12 -25.34 -11.49
N THR A 263 12.41 -26.00 -10.59
CA THR A 263 12.03 -25.45 -9.29
C THR A 263 12.68 -26.26 -8.18
N LEU A 264 13.30 -25.56 -7.22
CA LEU A 264 13.78 -26.10 -5.96
C LEU A 264 12.83 -25.65 -4.86
N PHE A 265 12.19 -26.59 -4.16
CA PHE A 265 11.21 -26.30 -3.12
C PHE A 265 11.57 -26.95 -1.78
N TRP A 266 11.73 -26.13 -0.74
CA TRP A 266 11.99 -26.57 0.63
C TRP A 266 10.70 -26.46 1.45
N PRO A 267 9.92 -27.54 1.62
CA PRO A 267 8.64 -27.48 2.31
C PRO A 267 8.80 -27.09 3.78
N LYS A 268 7.93 -26.20 4.25
CA LYS A 268 7.68 -25.97 5.67
C LYS A 268 7.02 -27.22 6.26
N ALA A 269 7.08 -27.37 7.59
CA ALA A 269 6.28 -28.40 8.25
C ALA A 269 4.79 -28.08 8.04
N PRO A 270 3.93 -29.05 7.68
CA PRO A 270 2.49 -28.81 7.62
C PRO A 270 1.96 -28.39 9.00
N LEU A 271 1.05 -27.41 9.03
CA LEU A 271 0.45 -26.89 10.26
C LEU A 271 -0.07 -28.02 11.18
N SER A 272 -0.70 -29.07 10.63
CA SER A 272 -1.14 -30.25 11.39
C SER A 272 0.00 -30.99 12.10
N VAL A 273 1.13 -31.19 11.41
CA VAL A 273 2.32 -31.88 11.96
C VAL A 273 2.99 -31.06 13.05
N TRP A 274 2.91 -29.72 12.99
CA TRP A 274 3.39 -28.84 14.05
C TRP A 274 2.40 -28.75 15.23
N LEU A 275 1.09 -28.76 14.96
CA LEU A 275 0.05 -28.83 16.00
C LEU A 275 0.15 -30.12 16.82
N GLU A 276 0.43 -31.27 16.19
CA GLU A 276 0.70 -32.54 16.87
C GLU A 276 1.90 -32.50 17.84
N GLN A 277 2.81 -31.53 17.67
CA GLN A 277 3.98 -31.34 18.54
C GLN A 277 3.70 -30.40 19.73
N GLN A 278 2.61 -29.61 19.69
CA GLN A 278 2.28 -28.67 20.76
C GLN A 278 1.54 -29.35 21.91
N SER A 279 2.08 -29.24 23.13
CA SER A 279 1.48 -29.84 24.33
C SER A 279 0.39 -28.95 24.96
N ALA A 280 -0.63 -28.60 24.19
CA ALA A 280 -1.80 -27.88 24.71
C ALA A 280 -2.64 -28.81 25.61
N GLU A 281 -2.81 -28.46 26.89
CA GLU A 281 -3.97 -28.95 27.65
C GLU A 281 -5.15 -28.04 27.31
N ILE A 282 -6.29 -28.64 26.92
CA ILE A 282 -7.47 -27.88 26.44
C ILE A 282 -8.10 -27.13 27.61
N TYR A 283 -7.75 -25.84 27.75
CA TYR A 283 -8.37 -24.91 28.68
C TYR A 283 -9.38 -24.03 27.95
N GLN A 284 -10.64 -24.09 28.37
CA GLN A 284 -11.67 -23.16 27.92
C GLN A 284 -11.39 -21.73 28.38
N THR A 285 -11.29 -20.81 27.42
CA THR A 285 -11.67 -19.41 27.65
C THR A 285 -13.17 -19.36 27.95
N THR A 286 -13.56 -19.32 29.23
CA THR A 286 -14.97 -19.31 29.64
C THR A 286 -15.66 -18.02 29.17
N LEU A 287 -16.42 -18.11 28.09
CA LEU A 287 -17.13 -16.95 27.53
C LEU A 287 -18.35 -16.57 28.38
N LYS A 288 -18.57 -15.26 28.48
CA LYS A 288 -19.81 -14.67 29.02
C LYS A 288 -20.81 -14.56 27.86
N ASN A 289 -22.10 -14.67 28.13
CA ASN A 289 -23.10 -14.35 27.10
C ASN A 289 -22.94 -12.90 26.63
N THR A 290 -22.61 -12.73 25.35
CA THR A 290 -22.42 -11.43 24.69
C THR A 290 -23.62 -11.03 23.84
N SER A 291 -23.65 -9.74 23.49
CA SER A 291 -24.79 -9.08 22.84
C SER A 291 -24.58 -8.96 21.32
N LEU A 292 -24.23 -10.07 20.65
CA LEU A 292 -24.09 -10.07 19.20
C LEU A 292 -25.47 -9.92 18.53
N HIS A 293 -25.49 -9.44 17.30
CA HIS A 293 -26.68 -9.24 16.48
C HIS A 293 -26.44 -9.69 15.03
N LEU A 294 -27.53 -9.96 14.29
CA LEU A 294 -27.43 -10.32 12.87
C LEU A 294 -27.70 -9.10 11.97
N PRO A 295 -26.92 -8.93 10.89
CA PRO A 295 -27.15 -7.89 9.88
C PRO A 295 -28.38 -8.17 9.01
N VAL A 296 -28.80 -7.16 8.26
CA VAL A 296 -29.90 -7.24 7.28
C VAL A 296 -29.36 -7.69 5.93
N ILE A 297 -29.84 -8.83 5.42
CA ILE A 297 -29.37 -9.41 4.14
C ILE A 297 -30.11 -8.78 2.94
N THR A 298 -29.53 -7.71 2.41
CA THR A 298 -30.00 -6.95 1.24
C THR A 298 -29.63 -7.62 -0.08
N GLY A 299 -30.54 -8.43 -0.65
CA GLY A 299 -30.24 -9.21 -1.87
C GLY A 299 -31.42 -9.46 -2.82
N GLU A 300 -32.54 -8.74 -2.68
CA GLU A 300 -33.68 -8.82 -3.63
C GLU A 300 -34.33 -7.43 -3.77
N ASN A 301 -33.86 -6.60 -4.71
CA ASN A 301 -34.59 -5.40 -5.18
C ASN A 301 -34.05 -4.86 -6.53
N ASN A 302 -34.73 -5.21 -7.63
CA ASN A 302 -34.87 -4.41 -8.85
C ASN A 302 -33.62 -3.82 -9.57
N LEU A 303 -32.63 -4.64 -9.94
CA LEU A 303 -31.68 -4.31 -11.02
C LEU A 303 -32.34 -4.37 -12.43
N SER A 304 -33.49 -3.69 -12.61
CA SER A 304 -34.26 -3.76 -13.86
C SER A 304 -35.07 -2.51 -14.22
N ALA A 305 -34.64 -1.32 -13.79
CA ALA A 305 -35.05 -0.04 -14.37
C ALA A 305 -34.09 1.09 -13.96
N VAL A 306 -33.72 1.98 -14.90
CA VAL A 306 -32.81 3.15 -14.71
C VAL A 306 -31.36 2.72 -14.43
N LYS A 307 -30.35 3.03 -15.26
CA LYS A 307 -30.29 3.81 -16.51
C LYS A 307 -29.07 3.33 -17.33
N ALA A 308 -29.21 3.18 -18.64
CA ALA A 308 -28.05 3.14 -19.53
C ALA A 308 -27.53 4.58 -19.77
N GLY A 309 -26.22 4.73 -19.99
CA GLY A 309 -25.62 5.98 -20.48
C GLY A 309 -25.32 7.03 -19.41
N VAL A 310 -24.76 6.62 -18.28
CA VAL A 310 -23.83 7.49 -17.54
C VAL A 310 -22.58 6.68 -17.29
N ASP A 311 -21.53 7.05 -17.98
CA ASP A 311 -20.20 6.78 -17.49
C ASP A 311 -20.06 7.68 -16.21
N GLY A 312 -20.46 7.20 -15.01
CA GLY A 312 -20.50 7.95 -13.70
C GLY A 312 -20.81 7.17 -12.38
N GLY A 313 -20.80 7.83 -11.17
CA GLY A 313 -21.02 7.26 -9.78
C GLY A 313 -20.51 8.06 -8.48
N ILE A 314 -20.46 7.65 -7.18
CA ILE A 314 -20.87 8.48 -5.95
C ILE A 314 -19.82 8.68 -4.70
N TRP A 315 -20.13 9.01 -3.37
CA TRP A 315 -19.23 9.54 -2.20
C TRP A 315 -19.77 9.50 -0.66
N GLU A 316 -19.08 9.63 0.58
CA GLU A 316 -19.58 9.44 2.10
C GLU A 316 -19.11 10.38 3.41
N SER A 317 -19.44 10.31 4.81
CA SER A 317 -19.18 11.36 5.99
C SER A 317 -18.57 11.36 7.61
N ARG A 318 -17.56 10.61 8.30
CA ARG A 318 -16.92 10.47 9.78
C ARG A 318 -15.96 11.47 10.64
N PHE A 319 -15.34 11.15 11.83
CA PHE A 319 -14.62 12.11 12.81
C PHE A 319 -13.57 11.61 13.98
N TYR A 320 -12.19 11.75 14.03
CA TYR A 320 -11.24 11.91 15.28
C TYR A 320 -9.66 12.03 15.08
N VAL A 321 -8.96 13.17 15.36
CA VAL A 321 -7.49 13.47 15.15
C VAL A 321 -6.59 14.12 16.26
N PRO A 322 -5.24 14.28 16.05
CA PRO A 322 -4.16 15.03 16.80
C PRO A 322 -3.45 16.30 16.23
N SER A 323 -2.77 17.09 17.07
CA SER A 323 -1.70 18.06 16.69
C SER A 323 -2.00 19.23 15.74
N VAL A 324 -0.97 20.07 15.42
CA VAL A 324 -1.14 21.22 14.47
C VAL A 324 -0.03 21.34 13.35
N ARG A 325 -0.28 21.29 11.99
CA ARG A 325 0.71 20.95 10.90
C ARG A 325 0.49 21.20 9.36
N ASN A 326 1.54 21.34 8.51
CA ASN A 326 1.53 21.29 7.02
C ASN A 326 2.73 20.81 6.09
N ARG A 327 2.42 19.99 5.05
CA ARG A 327 3.26 19.34 3.97
C ARG A 327 3.79 17.90 4.16
N HIS A 328 2.88 16.93 4.30
CA HIS A 328 3.16 15.61 4.86
C HIS A 328 3.07 14.36 3.91
N THR A 329 3.19 13.15 4.47
CA THR A 329 3.85 11.96 3.91
C THR A 329 3.44 10.57 4.51
N ALA A 330 3.21 9.51 3.70
CA ALA A 330 1.95 8.69 3.70
C ALA A 330 1.95 7.32 2.87
N VAL A 331 1.48 6.07 3.26
CA VAL A 331 1.42 4.66 2.54
C VAL A 331 1.33 3.30 3.40
N TRP A 332 0.93 2.04 2.93
CA TRP A 332 0.97 0.65 3.64
C TRP A 332 1.07 -0.64 2.78
N SER A 333 1.21 -1.84 3.43
CA SER A 333 0.78 -3.22 3.00
C SER A 333 -0.10 -4.24 3.87
N GLY A 334 -0.25 -4.27 5.22
CA GLY A 334 -0.68 -5.54 5.96
C GLY A 334 -1.40 -5.63 7.37
N SER A 335 -1.20 -4.77 8.39
CA SER A 335 -1.81 -4.82 9.78
C SER A 335 -1.98 -3.44 10.54
N GLU A 336 -1.42 -2.27 10.11
CA GLU A 336 -1.63 -0.89 10.68
C GLU A 336 -1.12 0.40 9.91
N MET A 337 -1.75 1.60 9.90
CA MET A 337 -1.35 2.88 9.18
C MET A 337 -0.45 3.91 9.95
N ILE A 338 0.40 4.80 9.40
CA ILE A 338 1.28 5.69 10.25
C ILE A 338 1.19 7.21 10.08
N ILE A 339 1.84 8.00 11.01
CA ILE A 339 2.38 9.40 10.97
C ILE A 339 3.59 9.83 11.98
N TRP A 340 4.46 10.86 11.73
CA TRP A 340 5.19 11.83 12.69
C TRP A 340 5.79 12.98 11.87
N GLY A 341 5.73 14.31 12.10
CA GLY A 341 6.65 15.19 11.32
C GLY A 341 6.46 16.70 11.06
N GLY A 342 6.62 17.15 9.82
CA GLY A 342 6.72 18.50 9.21
C GLY A 342 6.40 19.87 9.79
N TYR A 343 6.04 20.87 8.99
CA TYR A 343 5.93 22.34 9.26
C TYR A 343 4.59 22.81 9.84
N ASN A 344 4.43 24.05 10.31
CA ASN A 344 3.11 24.70 10.49
C ASN A 344 3.20 26.23 10.68
N TYR A 345 2.06 26.93 10.58
CA TYR A 345 1.98 28.40 10.64
C TYR A 345 1.45 29.04 11.95
N ASN A 346 1.06 28.28 12.97
CA ASN A 346 0.51 28.74 14.25
C ASN A 346 1.58 29.15 15.29
N SER A 347 2.81 28.58 15.29
CA SER A 347 3.87 29.09 16.19
C SER A 347 5.36 28.99 15.78
N ASP A 348 5.76 28.53 14.59
CA ASP A 348 7.11 28.82 14.00
C ASP A 348 8.47 28.42 14.70
N PHE A 349 8.55 27.83 15.94
CA PHE A 349 9.59 26.79 16.39
C PHE A 349 9.47 25.75 15.28
N SER A 350 10.36 24.79 15.33
CA SER A 350 10.02 23.47 14.89
C SER A 350 9.80 22.34 16.03
N VAL A 351 9.64 20.99 15.89
CA VAL A 351 9.10 20.06 16.98
C VAL A 351 9.51 18.53 16.99
N ASN A 352 8.99 17.76 17.97
CA ASN A 352 9.40 16.52 18.55
C ASN A 352 8.45 15.26 18.57
N THR A 353 7.13 15.19 18.20
CA THR A 353 6.19 13.97 18.24
C THR A 353 5.60 13.18 17.00
N GLY A 354 4.88 12.06 17.16
CA GLY A 354 4.00 11.39 16.14
C GLY A 354 3.03 10.37 16.79
N GLY A 355 2.40 9.44 16.06
CA GLY A 355 1.43 8.49 16.67
C GLY A 355 0.88 7.31 15.83
N ARG A 356 0.39 6.19 16.46
CA ARG A 356 -0.23 4.88 15.97
C ARG A 356 -1.63 4.51 16.51
N TYR A 357 -2.35 3.57 15.86
CA TYR A 357 -3.74 3.19 16.19
C TYR A 357 -4.26 1.76 15.71
N ASN A 358 -4.28 0.73 16.57
CA ASN A 358 -4.69 -0.69 16.28
C ASN A 358 -6.09 -0.97 15.72
N PRO A 359 -6.24 -1.22 14.43
CA PRO A 359 -7.17 -0.39 13.71
C PRO A 359 -8.62 -0.70 14.13
N THR A 360 -8.94 -1.97 14.39
CA THR A 360 -10.28 -2.44 14.78
C THR A 360 -10.73 -1.93 16.14
N THR A 361 -9.76 -1.69 17.03
CA THR A 361 -9.97 -1.43 18.46
C THR A 361 -10.00 0.06 18.81
N ASP A 362 -10.19 0.87 17.80
CA ASP A 362 -10.63 2.26 17.82
C ASP A 362 -9.81 3.46 18.49
N SER A 363 -8.78 3.35 19.37
CA SER A 363 -7.90 4.42 20.02
C SER A 363 -6.46 4.79 19.51
N TRP A 364 -6.02 6.05 19.33
CA TRP A 364 -4.55 6.29 19.11
C TRP A 364 -3.71 5.89 20.31
N LEU A 365 -2.39 5.93 20.13
CA LEU A 365 -1.55 6.67 21.08
C LEU A 365 -0.56 7.68 20.40
N ALA A 366 0.43 8.25 21.13
CA ALA A 366 1.59 9.07 20.68
C ALA A 366 3.02 8.74 21.27
N THR A 367 4.15 9.00 20.57
CA THR A 367 5.46 8.24 20.53
C THR A 367 6.62 8.47 21.56
N SER A 368 7.51 7.57 22.06
CA SER A 368 8.64 8.09 22.92
C SER A 368 9.63 9.06 22.26
N GLY A 369 9.71 10.29 22.79
CA GLY A 369 10.73 11.29 22.42
C GLY A 369 12.13 10.99 22.96
N THR A 370 12.35 9.78 23.47
CA THR A 370 13.64 9.30 23.97
C THR A 370 14.57 9.05 22.80
N ASN A 371 15.79 9.61 22.83
CA ASN A 371 16.98 9.08 22.14
C ASN A 371 16.85 9.17 20.56
N ALA A 372 15.69 9.37 19.97
CA ALA A 372 15.30 10.60 19.36
C ALA A 372 16.42 11.52 18.81
N PRO A 373 16.96 11.30 17.60
CA PRO A 373 18.08 12.07 17.00
C PRO A 373 18.11 13.60 17.20
N THR A 374 17.91 14.43 16.17
CA THR A 374 17.66 15.86 16.36
C THR A 374 16.79 16.44 15.24
N ARG A 375 15.79 17.27 15.55
CA ARG A 375 15.63 18.58 14.91
C ARG A 375 14.98 18.78 13.47
N ARG A 376 13.63 18.63 13.15
CA ARG A 376 13.13 18.29 11.75
C ARG A 376 11.67 18.40 11.03
N SER A 377 11.15 19.52 10.39
CA SER A 377 9.95 19.74 9.37
C SER A 377 9.61 19.65 7.70
N PHE A 378 10.38 19.36 6.59
CA PHE A 378 10.20 18.94 5.09
C PHE A 378 11.15 17.80 4.23
N HIS A 379 11.52 16.42 4.12
CA HIS A 379 11.65 14.84 4.45
C HIS A 379 10.71 13.55 4.26
N ILE A 380 11.09 12.47 3.57
CA ILE A 380 10.21 11.26 3.28
C ILE A 380 9.74 10.22 4.40
N ALA A 381 8.84 9.21 4.24
CA ALA A 381 8.64 7.93 5.04
C ALA A 381 8.12 6.71 4.26
N ILE A 382 8.83 5.57 4.27
CA ILE A 382 8.61 4.28 3.58
C ILE A 382 8.11 3.21 4.55
N TRP A 383 7.44 2.18 4.08
CA TRP A 383 7.19 0.99 4.90
C TRP A 383 8.47 0.13 4.98
N SER A 384 8.57 -1.06 5.59
CA SER A 384 9.85 -1.68 6.00
C SER A 384 9.80 -3.11 6.57
N GLY A 385 9.16 -4.13 5.98
CA GLY A 385 9.08 -5.52 6.51
C GLY A 385 8.49 -5.79 7.89
N ASP A 386 9.15 -5.33 8.95
CA ASP A 386 8.56 -5.13 10.29
C ASP A 386 8.82 -3.70 10.91
N GLU A 387 9.47 -2.76 10.19
CA GLU A 387 10.49 -1.78 10.66
C GLU A 387 10.36 -0.28 10.14
N MET A 388 11.22 0.75 10.38
CA MET A 388 11.14 2.07 9.68
C MET A 388 12.34 2.98 9.82
N ILE A 389 12.60 3.76 8.78
CA ILE A 389 13.84 4.45 8.48
C ILE A 389 13.66 5.78 7.79
N VAL A 390 13.96 6.86 8.48
CA VAL A 390 13.64 8.19 7.98
C VAL A 390 14.77 9.21 8.08
N TRP A 391 14.80 10.28 7.27
CA TRP A 391 16.06 10.87 6.81
C TRP A 391 15.85 12.17 5.94
N GLY A 392 15.84 13.45 6.40
CA GLY A 392 16.38 14.62 5.60
C GLY A 392 15.75 16.05 5.61
N GLY A 393 16.36 17.25 5.85
CA GLY A 393 15.72 18.54 6.30
C GLY A 393 16.43 19.73 7.00
N PHE A 394 15.68 20.73 7.51
CA PHE A 394 16.02 21.82 8.48
C PHE A 394 16.18 21.25 9.89
N ASP A 395 17.07 21.75 10.77
CA ASP A 395 16.96 23.01 11.56
C ASP A 395 18.19 23.92 11.53
N SER A 396 19.35 23.27 11.53
CA SER A 396 20.58 23.86 12.07
C SER A 396 21.68 23.95 11.04
N THR A 397 21.60 23.24 9.90
CA THR A 397 22.60 23.35 8.84
C THR A 397 21.99 23.68 7.46
N TYR A 398 22.15 22.95 6.36
CA TYR A 398 21.35 21.75 6.10
C TYR A 398 22.36 20.63 5.77
N LEU A 399 22.03 19.36 6.07
CA LEU A 399 22.92 18.44 6.80
C LEU A 399 22.95 16.94 6.44
N ASN A 400 23.83 16.13 6.98
CA ASN A 400 24.12 14.83 6.36
C ASN A 400 23.99 13.63 7.33
N THR A 401 22.77 13.14 7.60
CA THR A 401 22.41 11.91 8.40
C THR A 401 20.97 11.31 8.19
N GLY A 402 20.58 10.12 8.67
CA GLY A 402 19.27 9.51 8.39
C GLY A 402 18.34 9.53 9.59
N GLY A 403 18.11 8.34 10.17
CA GLY A 403 17.49 7.91 11.49
C GLY A 403 15.94 5.40 12.05
N ARG A 404 16.24 4.41 12.96
CA ARG A 404 15.92 2.99 12.93
C ARG A 404 14.78 2.60 13.89
N TYR A 405 13.60 2.09 13.51
CA TYR A 405 12.50 1.78 14.45
C TYR A 405 11.54 0.61 14.13
N ASP A 406 11.35 -0.25 15.14
CA ASP A 406 10.48 -1.43 15.24
C ASP A 406 9.27 -1.16 16.16
N PRO A 407 8.07 -0.99 15.66
CA PRO A 407 6.92 -0.86 16.52
C PRO A 407 6.83 -1.97 17.60
N VAL A 408 7.33 -3.20 17.33
CA VAL A 408 7.25 -4.35 18.25
C VAL A 408 8.09 -4.08 19.49
N SER A 409 9.42 -4.02 19.33
CA SER A 409 10.37 -4.13 20.44
C SER A 409 10.74 -2.79 21.09
N ASP A 410 10.32 -1.71 20.47
CA ASP A 410 10.20 -0.39 21.07
C ASP A 410 11.42 0.51 21.56
N SER A 411 12.25 1.02 20.62
CA SER A 411 13.39 1.98 20.61
C SER A 411 13.78 2.71 19.22
N TRP A 412 15.07 3.09 18.99
CA TRP A 412 15.81 3.58 17.77
C TRP A 412 17.31 3.36 18.10
N THR A 413 18.25 3.72 17.23
CA THR A 413 19.73 3.58 17.40
C THR A 413 20.36 3.94 16.07
N ALA A 414 21.56 4.54 15.90
CA ALA A 414 21.91 5.79 15.13
C ALA A 414 22.90 5.73 13.91
N THR A 415 22.89 6.67 12.88
CA THR A 415 23.06 6.46 11.34
C THR A 415 24.36 6.70 10.53
N SER A 416 25.04 5.64 10.08
CA SER A 416 26.41 5.75 9.59
C SER A 416 26.64 6.90 8.61
N THR A 417 27.35 7.91 9.10
CA THR A 417 27.83 9.04 8.32
C THR A 417 29.12 8.59 7.62
N GLY A 418 29.01 7.46 6.92
CA GLY A 418 30.08 6.48 6.72
C GLY A 418 31.01 6.80 5.57
N THR A 419 31.82 5.80 5.16
CA THR A 419 32.54 5.88 3.88
C THR A 419 31.55 6.10 2.78
N ASN A 420 31.86 7.03 1.91
CA ASN A 420 30.86 7.75 1.19
C ASN A 420 30.01 8.59 2.20
N VAL A 421 30.49 9.83 2.49
CA VAL A 421 30.38 10.69 3.72
C VAL A 421 29.52 12.02 3.65
N PRO A 422 28.37 12.07 2.97
CA PRO A 422 27.89 13.08 1.99
C PRO A 422 27.71 14.61 2.20
N THR A 423 27.27 15.26 1.10
CA THR A 423 27.17 16.74 0.87
C THR A 423 25.90 17.45 1.38
N GLY A 424 25.13 18.11 0.49
CA GLY A 424 23.80 18.65 0.82
C GLY A 424 22.68 18.27 -0.16
N ARG A 425 21.40 18.23 0.25
CA ARG A 425 20.21 17.71 -0.49
C ARG A 425 18.82 17.97 0.17
N ARG A 426 17.79 18.34 -0.60
CA ARG A 426 16.31 18.16 -0.41
C ARG A 426 15.67 16.79 -0.74
N ASP A 427 14.46 16.87 -1.34
CA ASP A 427 13.68 15.99 -2.28
C ASP A 427 14.37 14.78 -2.89
N HIS A 428 13.55 13.87 -3.36
CA HIS A 428 13.97 12.55 -3.63
C HIS A 428 12.86 11.66 -4.18
N ALA A 429 11.97 11.30 -3.28
CA ALA A 429 11.35 10.00 -3.24
C ALA A 429 12.24 8.88 -2.73
N ALA A 430 11.93 7.72 -3.26
CA ALA A 430 11.93 6.43 -2.67
C ALA A 430 10.85 5.59 -3.35
N ILE A 431 11.02 4.27 -3.42
CA ILE A 431 10.07 3.19 -3.31
C ILE A 431 10.54 2.06 -2.33
N TRP A 432 10.18 0.77 -2.30
CA TRP A 432 11.00 -0.33 -1.68
C TRP A 432 10.28 -1.67 -1.74
N SER A 433 10.87 -2.84 -2.01
CA SER A 433 12.21 -3.21 -2.55
C SER A 433 12.44 -4.72 -2.51
N GLY A 434 11.59 -5.52 -1.89
CA GLY A 434 12.18 -6.69 -1.23
C GLY A 434 13.05 -6.19 -0.09
N ASP A 435 14.27 -5.71 -0.36
CA ASP A 435 15.28 -5.57 0.69
C ASP A 435 16.16 -4.30 0.68
N GLU A 436 16.13 -3.37 -0.32
CA GLU A 436 17.21 -2.41 -0.71
C GLU A 436 16.73 -0.88 -1.01
N MET A 437 17.27 0.20 -0.38
CA MET A 437 16.76 1.65 -0.41
C MET A 437 17.15 2.40 -1.65
N ILE A 438 16.54 3.55 -2.07
CA ILE A 438 16.93 4.36 -3.25
C ILE A 438 16.53 5.87 -3.45
N ILE A 439 17.45 6.71 -3.99
CA ILE A 439 17.39 8.21 -4.03
C ILE A 439 18.23 9.03 -5.10
N TRP A 440 18.46 10.39 -5.05
CA TRP A 440 18.66 11.44 -6.14
C TRP A 440 17.61 12.64 -6.13
N GLY A 441 17.58 13.58 -7.09
CA GLY A 441 16.68 14.77 -7.31
C GLY A 441 16.71 16.15 -6.55
N GLY A 442 17.17 17.32 -7.09
CA GLY A 442 16.71 18.67 -6.62
C GLY A 442 17.61 19.97 -6.28
N TYR A 443 17.26 20.76 -5.21
CA TYR A 443 17.78 22.01 -4.48
C TYR A 443 19.09 21.94 -3.65
N ASN A 444 20.09 22.80 -3.92
CA ASN A 444 20.88 23.37 -2.80
C ASN A 444 20.81 24.87 -2.88
N TYR A 445 20.93 25.51 -1.73
CA TYR A 445 21.77 26.69 -1.68
C TYR A 445 23.27 26.31 -1.81
N ASN A 446 23.96 26.00 -0.72
CA ASN A 446 25.43 25.91 -0.67
C ASN A 446 26.14 25.00 -1.71
N TYR A 447 25.71 23.77 -2.00
CA TYR A 447 26.37 22.89 -3.00
C TYR A 447 25.97 23.25 -4.43
N GLY A 448 26.30 24.49 -4.79
CA GLY A 448 25.93 25.14 -6.03
C GLY A 448 24.45 25.44 -6.10
N GLY A 449 23.61 24.43 -5.90
CA GLY A 449 22.37 24.40 -6.61
C GLY A 449 22.60 23.90 -8.04
N PHE A 450 21.52 23.44 -8.68
CA PHE A 450 21.44 22.99 -10.06
C PHE A 450 22.20 21.63 -10.26
N ILE A 451 21.54 20.51 -9.89
CA ILE A 451 22.17 19.27 -9.34
C ILE A 451 21.76 17.95 -9.97
N ASN A 452 22.70 17.03 -10.23
CA ASN A 452 22.46 15.87 -11.11
C ASN A 452 22.59 14.39 -10.63
N THR A 453 22.85 14.06 -9.38
CA THR A 453 23.66 12.84 -9.10
C THR A 453 23.08 11.83 -8.04
N GLY A 454 23.72 10.69 -7.66
CA GLY A 454 23.31 9.56 -6.77
C GLY A 454 24.42 8.55 -6.18
N GLY A 455 23.98 7.64 -5.29
CA GLY A 455 24.58 4.92 -3.59
C GLY A 455 24.04 3.38 -3.97
N ARG A 456 24.12 2.29 -3.19
CA ARG A 456 23.05 1.20 -3.15
C ARG A 456 22.69 0.82 -1.65
N TYR A 457 21.76 -0.03 -1.17
CA TYR A 457 21.57 -0.21 0.31
C TYR A 457 21.10 -1.47 1.07
N ASP A 458 21.93 -1.93 2.01
CA ASP A 458 21.66 -3.10 2.85
C ASP A 458 21.31 -2.82 4.35
N PRO A 459 20.04 -3.03 4.79
CA PRO A 459 19.56 -3.03 6.18
C PRO A 459 20.33 -3.89 7.13
N VAL A 460 20.53 -5.09 6.63
CA VAL A 460 21.03 -6.23 7.32
C VAL A 460 22.54 -6.01 7.55
N SER A 461 23.24 -5.23 6.72
CA SER A 461 24.72 -5.11 6.78
C SER A 461 25.39 -3.75 7.04
N ASP A 462 24.69 -2.63 7.02
CA ASP A 462 25.15 -1.30 7.46
C ASP A 462 25.89 -0.33 6.46
N THR A 463 25.56 -0.26 5.15
CA THR A 463 26.56 0.09 4.07
C THR A 463 26.33 1.28 3.08
N TRP A 464 27.41 2.01 2.65
CA TRP A 464 27.48 3.18 1.70
C TRP A 464 28.53 3.09 0.48
N THR A 465 28.20 3.03 -0.87
CA THR A 465 29.09 2.95 -2.14
C THR A 465 28.59 3.80 -3.40
N ALA A 466 28.89 3.75 -4.77
CA ALA A 466 28.41 4.90 -5.68
C ALA A 466 27.85 5.10 -7.23
N THR A 467 26.97 6.14 -7.64
CA THR A 467 26.04 6.38 -8.90
C THR A 467 26.47 6.63 -10.35
N SER A 468 27.03 5.68 -11.11
CA SER A 468 27.45 5.92 -12.52
C SER A 468 26.78 7.12 -13.21
N ILE A 469 27.46 8.28 -13.14
CA ILE A 469 27.04 9.49 -13.83
C ILE A 469 27.60 9.38 -15.23
N ASP A 470 27.14 8.36 -15.93
CA ASP A 470 27.60 8.09 -17.28
C ASP A 470 27.15 9.20 -18.24
N THR A 471 27.33 8.97 -19.55
CA THR A 471 26.96 9.93 -20.60
C THR A 471 25.52 10.38 -20.53
N ASN A 472 24.74 9.65 -19.76
CA ASN A 472 23.34 9.84 -19.68
C ASN A 472 22.98 10.59 -18.37
N VAL A 473 23.81 11.00 -17.41
CA VAL A 473 23.25 11.73 -16.22
C VAL A 473 22.45 13.04 -16.53
N PRO A 474 21.09 13.14 -16.47
CA PRO A 474 20.34 14.28 -17.01
C PRO A 474 20.73 15.62 -16.38
N THR A 475 20.30 16.74 -16.97
CA THR A 475 20.84 18.05 -16.57
C THR A 475 20.28 18.61 -15.25
N GLY A 476 20.87 18.15 -14.15
CA GLY A 476 20.64 18.45 -12.73
C GLY A 476 19.25 18.90 -12.25
N ARG A 477 18.29 18.19 -11.46
CA ARG A 477 16.75 18.30 -11.14
C ARG A 477 16.01 19.32 -10.25
N THR A 478 14.69 19.56 -10.44
CA THR A 478 13.64 19.78 -9.39
C THR A 478 12.47 18.72 -9.35
N ALA A 479 11.46 18.75 -8.48
CA ALA A 479 10.53 17.66 -8.17
C ALA A 479 9.54 17.10 -9.24
N HIS A 480 8.80 16.08 -8.79
CA HIS A 480 8.79 14.83 -9.50
C HIS A 480 7.92 13.68 -8.93
N THR A 481 7.81 12.50 -9.56
CA THR A 481 7.38 11.29 -8.81
C THR A 481 8.10 10.01 -9.17
N ALA A 482 7.91 9.00 -8.32
CA ALA A 482 8.73 7.82 -8.32
C ALA A 482 8.24 6.55 -7.61
N ILE A 483 8.48 5.36 -8.22
CA ILE A 483 7.52 4.23 -8.23
C ILE A 483 8.18 2.81 -8.60
N TRP A 484 7.65 1.56 -8.40
CA TRP A 484 8.15 0.17 -8.97
C TRP A 484 7.53 -0.95 -11.71
N SER A 485 8.21 -1.65 -12.65
CA SER A 485 9.27 -2.64 -12.94
C SER A 485 9.20 -4.10 -12.50
N GLY A 486 8.63 -4.44 -11.34
CA GLY A 486 8.81 -5.75 -10.72
C GLY A 486 10.23 -6.00 -10.22
N GLY A 487 11.26 -5.56 -10.98
CA GLY A 487 12.70 -5.74 -10.79
C GLY A 487 13.63 -4.53 -11.04
N GLU A 488 13.27 -3.43 -11.74
CA GLU A 488 14.16 -2.34 -12.26
C GLU A 488 13.51 -0.86 -12.09
N MET A 489 13.77 0.34 -12.72
CA MET A 489 13.22 1.77 -12.43
C MET A 489 12.84 2.90 -13.53
N ILE A 490 11.76 3.79 -13.45
CA ILE A 490 10.86 4.42 -14.59
C ILE A 490 10.04 5.88 -14.57
N ILE A 491 10.34 7.04 -13.89
CA ILE A 491 9.90 8.54 -13.77
C ILE A 491 9.44 9.50 -14.96
N TRP A 492 9.09 10.84 -14.71
CA TRP A 492 9.17 12.18 -15.50
C TRP A 492 8.30 13.48 -15.15
N GLY A 493 8.84 14.70 -15.04
CA GLY A 493 8.07 16.01 -15.01
C GLY A 493 8.86 17.36 -14.96
N GLY A 494 8.43 18.35 -14.14
CA GLY A 494 9.13 19.52 -13.49
C GLY A 494 9.29 21.07 -13.89
N TYR A 495 10.05 21.89 -13.11
CA TYR A 495 10.59 23.29 -13.14
C TYR A 495 12.15 23.51 -13.28
N ASN A 496 12.78 23.79 -14.42
CA ASN A 496 14.19 24.23 -14.44
C ASN A 496 14.33 25.70 -14.84
N TYR A 497 14.46 26.62 -13.88
CA TYR A 497 14.64 28.05 -14.15
C TYR A 497 15.97 28.48 -14.84
N ASN A 498 16.96 27.58 -15.04
CA ASN A 498 18.10 27.82 -15.93
C ASN A 498 17.94 27.05 -17.25
N ASN A 499 17.29 25.89 -17.22
CA ASN A 499 17.07 25.05 -18.38
C ASN A 499 15.63 25.20 -18.86
N GLY A 500 15.20 26.42 -19.18
CA GLY A 500 13.99 26.65 -19.97
C GLY A 500 12.63 26.69 -19.25
N GLY A 501 12.59 26.64 -17.93
CA GLY A 501 11.35 26.63 -17.15
C GLY A 501 10.71 25.25 -17.17
N TYR A 502 10.27 24.79 -18.34
CA TYR A 502 9.53 23.55 -18.60
C TYR A 502 10.12 22.77 -19.77
N ILE A 503 10.49 21.50 -19.55
CA ILE A 503 11.25 20.65 -20.46
C ILE A 503 10.71 19.22 -20.53
N ASN A 504 10.65 18.67 -21.72
CA ASN A 504 9.47 17.90 -22.14
C ASN A 504 9.68 16.43 -22.52
N THR A 505 10.67 15.80 -21.90
CA THR A 505 11.46 14.70 -22.48
C THR A 505 12.06 13.83 -21.27
N GLY A 506 12.70 12.62 -21.31
CA GLY A 506 13.08 11.65 -20.20
C GLY A 506 14.59 11.09 -19.66
N GLY A 507 15.39 8.64 -18.70
CA GLY A 507 15.03 7.14 -18.66
C GLY A 507 16.00 6.29 -17.78
N ARG A 508 16.30 4.94 -17.84
CA ARG A 508 15.60 3.58 -17.60
C ARG A 508 16.35 2.39 -16.90
N TYR A 509 16.28 2.20 -15.57
CA TYR A 509 17.44 1.72 -14.80
C TYR A 509 17.27 0.45 -13.94
N ASP A 510 18.20 -0.50 -13.99
CA ASP A 510 18.13 -1.88 -13.44
C ASP A 510 19.09 -2.17 -12.24
N PRO A 511 18.65 -2.75 -11.07
CA PRO A 511 19.44 -3.08 -9.85
C PRO A 511 20.84 -3.55 -10.15
N VAL A 512 20.83 -4.55 -11.01
CA VAL A 512 21.86 -5.53 -11.12
C VAL A 512 22.99 -4.97 -11.98
N SER A 513 22.67 -4.15 -13.00
CA SER A 513 23.66 -3.63 -13.96
C SER A 513 24.37 -2.32 -13.61
N ASP A 514 23.75 -1.39 -12.87
CA ASP A 514 24.31 -0.03 -12.66
C ASP A 514 24.54 0.78 -13.98
N THR A 515 23.49 1.03 -14.80
CA THR A 515 23.65 1.67 -16.16
C THR A 515 22.62 2.74 -16.58
N TRP A 516 22.94 3.63 -17.57
CA TRP A 516 21.95 4.45 -18.34
C TRP A 516 22.04 4.55 -19.91
N THR A 517 21.04 5.11 -20.66
CA THR A 517 20.93 5.38 -22.18
C THR A 517 19.87 6.46 -22.68
N ALA A 518 18.82 6.22 -23.55
CA ALA A 518 17.71 7.15 -24.03
C ALA A 518 16.54 6.53 -24.93
N THR A 519 15.22 6.85 -24.74
CA THR A 519 14.01 6.37 -25.57
C THR A 519 13.63 7.39 -26.68
N SER A 520 12.75 6.95 -27.60
CA SER A 520 11.50 7.59 -28.08
C SER A 520 10.99 8.85 -27.38
N THR A 521 11.43 9.98 -27.93
CA THR A 521 10.90 11.33 -27.70
C THR A 521 9.80 11.63 -28.72
N GLY A 522 8.94 10.62 -28.93
CA GLY A 522 8.30 10.37 -30.21
C GLY A 522 6.98 11.10 -30.46
N THR A 523 6.04 10.36 -31.04
CA THR A 523 4.64 10.76 -31.10
C THR A 523 4.07 10.86 -29.71
N ASN A 524 3.06 11.72 -29.54
CA ASN A 524 2.28 11.82 -28.32
C ASN A 524 3.22 12.08 -27.12
N VAL A 525 3.86 13.25 -27.20
CA VAL A 525 4.82 13.87 -26.25
C VAL A 525 4.30 15.24 -25.79
N PRO A 526 4.44 15.66 -24.51
CA PRO A 526 3.92 16.93 -24.00
C PRO A 526 4.94 18.08 -24.16
N THR A 527 4.73 19.30 -23.61
CA THR A 527 5.86 20.21 -23.17
C THR A 527 6.41 19.74 -21.78
N GLY A 528 7.09 20.47 -20.85
CA GLY A 528 7.65 19.84 -19.57
C GLY A 528 7.02 20.03 -18.14
N ARG A 529 6.86 18.99 -17.25
CA ARG A 529 5.78 18.93 -16.18
C ARG A 529 6.04 19.50 -14.84
N SER A 530 5.75 18.90 -13.67
CA SER A 530 6.03 19.40 -12.29
C SER A 530 4.95 18.85 -11.30
N TYR A 531 4.87 19.03 -9.97
CA TYR A 531 3.85 18.54 -9.01
C TYR A 531 2.71 17.62 -9.59
N HIS A 532 2.69 16.28 -9.40
CA HIS A 532 2.31 15.12 -10.27
C HIS A 532 1.54 13.90 -9.60
N THR A 533 1.14 12.81 -10.30
CA THR A 533 0.78 11.47 -9.67
C THR A 533 1.45 10.20 -10.33
N ALA A 534 1.01 8.89 -10.17
CA ALA A 534 1.47 7.56 -10.72
C ALA A 534 0.45 6.29 -10.56
N ILE A 535 0.71 4.91 -10.28
CA ILE A 535 -0.10 3.72 -9.58
C ILE A 535 0.00 2.01 -9.61
N TRP A 536 0.38 1.05 -8.65
CA TRP A 536 0.45 -0.54 -8.76
C TRP A 536 -0.77 -1.50 -8.85
N SER A 537 -0.63 -2.49 -9.75
CA SER A 537 -1.65 -3.14 -10.62
C SER A 537 -1.12 -4.47 -11.29
N GLY A 538 -1.05 -4.59 -12.64
CA GLY A 538 -0.32 -5.60 -13.43
C GLY A 538 0.84 -5.16 -14.38
N ASP A 539 0.76 -4.10 -15.21
CA ASP A 539 1.51 -4.13 -16.51
C ASP A 539 2.21 -2.84 -17.03
N GLU A 540 1.71 -1.60 -16.86
CA GLU A 540 2.22 -0.43 -17.63
C GLU A 540 2.15 0.97 -16.93
N MET A 541 2.64 2.07 -17.54
CA MET A 541 2.88 3.39 -16.85
C MET A 541 1.95 4.58 -17.16
N ILE A 542 1.54 5.25 -16.08
CA ILE A 542 0.23 5.88 -15.92
C ILE A 542 0.14 7.19 -15.08
N ILE A 543 -0.21 8.27 -15.77
CA ILE A 543 0.31 9.67 -15.76
C ILE A 543 -0.68 10.84 -16.27
N TRP A 544 -1.50 11.60 -15.47
CA TRP A 544 -2.38 12.82 -15.76
C TRP A 544 -2.12 14.07 -14.85
N GLY A 545 -2.27 15.34 -15.32
CA GLY A 545 -2.02 16.58 -14.53
C GLY A 545 -2.25 18.02 -15.13
N GLY A 546 -1.17 18.82 -15.25
CA GLY A 546 -0.69 20.23 -15.45
C GLY A 546 -1.23 21.50 -16.17
N ASN A 547 -0.45 22.59 -16.39
CA ASN A 547 -0.64 23.80 -17.27
C ASN A 547 0.49 24.07 -18.32
N ASP A 548 0.30 24.53 -19.55
CA ASP A 548 1.40 24.79 -20.54
C ASP A 548 2.35 25.97 -20.22
N GLY A 549 2.69 26.20 -18.95
CA GLY A 549 3.23 27.44 -18.43
C GLY A 549 2.19 28.57 -18.42
N SER A 550 1.34 28.62 -19.44
CA SER A 550 0.29 29.62 -19.62
C SER A 550 -1.12 29.21 -19.14
N ALA A 551 -1.65 28.08 -19.64
CA ALA A 551 -3.05 27.70 -19.53
C ALA A 551 -3.32 26.23 -19.16
N TYR A 552 -4.60 25.88 -19.23
CA TYR A 552 -5.33 25.41 -18.08
C TYR A 552 -6.63 24.71 -18.63
N ALA A 553 -6.60 23.46 -19.17
CA ALA A 553 -7.77 22.55 -19.37
C ALA A 553 -7.56 21.04 -18.95
N ASN A 554 -7.38 19.99 -19.76
CA ASN A 554 -7.47 18.56 -19.32
C ASN A 554 -6.54 17.27 -19.74
N THR A 555 -5.18 17.15 -19.93
CA THR A 555 -4.35 15.91 -20.45
C THR A 555 -3.47 15.01 -19.49
N GLY A 556 -2.87 13.88 -20.03
CA GLY A 556 -2.06 12.77 -19.43
C GLY A 556 -1.36 11.85 -20.47
N GLY A 557 -1.05 10.56 -20.20
CA GLY A 557 -1.01 9.50 -21.25
C GLY A 557 -0.23 8.13 -21.09
N ARG A 558 -0.76 6.99 -21.62
CA ARG A 558 -0.39 5.54 -21.41
C ARG A 558 1.07 5.07 -21.66
N TYR A 559 1.42 3.78 -21.44
CA TYR A 559 2.68 3.13 -21.86
C TYR A 559 2.67 1.65 -22.33
N ASP A 560 3.47 0.77 -21.68
CA ASP A 560 4.22 -0.44 -22.15
C ASP A 560 5.77 -0.36 -22.01
N PRO A 561 6.40 -0.91 -20.95
CA PRO A 561 7.86 -0.78 -20.73
C PRO A 561 8.62 -1.34 -21.92
N THR A 562 8.24 -2.58 -22.22
CA THR A 562 8.87 -3.48 -23.16
C THR A 562 9.00 -2.87 -24.56
N THR A 563 8.18 -1.85 -24.91
CA THR A 563 8.18 -1.23 -26.25
C THR A 563 8.63 0.20 -26.41
N ASP A 564 9.07 0.96 -25.39
CA ASP A 564 9.63 2.31 -25.63
C ASP A 564 8.56 3.30 -26.24
N SER A 565 7.23 3.04 -26.20
CA SER A 565 6.23 3.60 -27.14
C SER A 565 5.00 4.37 -26.59
N TRP A 566 4.46 5.33 -27.36
CA TRP A 566 3.36 6.27 -27.00
C TRP A 566 2.27 6.38 -28.07
N THR A 567 1.01 6.65 -27.70
CA THR A 567 -0.18 6.29 -28.50
C THR A 567 -1.44 7.23 -28.33
N ALA A 568 -1.28 8.45 -27.79
CA ALA A 568 -2.23 9.54 -27.48
C ALA A 568 -3.45 9.32 -26.55
N THR A 569 -3.68 10.30 -25.68
CA THR A 569 -4.85 10.33 -24.79
C THR A 569 -6.17 10.74 -25.44
N SER A 570 -7.20 9.87 -25.46
CA SER A 570 -8.59 10.16 -25.90
C SER A 570 -9.28 11.44 -25.35
N THR A 571 -10.35 11.91 -25.97
CA THR A 571 -10.60 13.37 -25.98
C THR A 571 -12.03 13.77 -25.62
N GLY A 572 -12.78 12.83 -25.02
CA GLY A 572 -14.25 12.77 -25.10
C GLY A 572 -15.09 13.41 -23.97
N ASN A 573 -15.84 12.57 -23.25
CA ASN A 573 -17.06 12.95 -22.52
C ASN A 573 -16.92 13.21 -21.01
N ASN A 574 -17.95 13.82 -20.42
CA ASN A 574 -18.16 14.21 -19.01
C ASN A 574 -16.96 14.84 -18.24
N VAL A 575 -16.05 15.49 -19.00
CA VAL A 575 -14.63 15.81 -18.70
C VAL A 575 -14.32 16.62 -17.44
N PRO A 576 -13.25 16.25 -16.69
CA PRO A 576 -12.37 17.17 -15.96
C PRO A 576 -12.30 18.65 -16.35
N THR A 577 -12.82 19.58 -15.55
CA THR A 577 -12.12 20.88 -15.39
C THR A 577 -10.86 20.63 -14.55
N SER A 578 -9.77 20.29 -15.23
CA SER A 578 -8.58 21.14 -15.17
C SER A 578 -8.06 21.66 -13.81
N ARG A 579 -6.86 21.33 -13.28
CA ARG A 579 -6.49 21.69 -11.87
C ARG A 579 -5.05 21.69 -11.20
N ASN A 580 -4.72 21.00 -10.08
CA ASN A 580 -3.43 20.76 -9.34
C ASN A 580 -3.50 19.62 -8.30
N GLU A 581 -2.63 19.66 -7.27
CA GLU A 581 -2.56 19.10 -5.90
C GLU A 581 -3.68 18.17 -5.39
N HIS A 582 -3.52 16.85 -5.32
CA HIS A 582 -4.68 15.97 -5.42
C HIS A 582 -4.54 14.55 -4.97
N SER A 583 -5.48 13.62 -5.15
CA SER A 583 -5.18 12.19 -5.13
C SER A 583 -6.03 11.22 -5.95
N ALA A 584 -5.81 9.92 -5.70
CA ALA A 584 -5.52 8.95 -6.75
C ALA A 584 -5.27 7.51 -6.23
N ILE A 585 -5.55 6.37 -6.88
CA ILE A 585 -5.87 5.15 -6.08
C ILE A 585 -5.88 3.67 -6.61
N TRP A 586 -5.64 2.62 -5.74
CA TRP A 586 -5.35 1.10 -5.78
C TRP A 586 -6.43 -0.07 -5.59
N SER A 587 -6.77 -0.84 -6.63
CA SER A 587 -7.54 -2.11 -6.50
C SER A 587 -6.87 -3.35 -7.08
N GLY A 588 -6.58 -3.33 -8.38
CA GLY A 588 -6.65 -4.49 -9.27
C GLY A 588 -7.50 -4.26 -10.54
N ASP A 589 -8.12 -3.09 -10.73
CA ASP A 589 -8.84 -2.71 -11.97
C ASP A 589 -8.63 -1.27 -12.47
N GLU A 590 -9.05 -0.25 -11.69
CA GLU A 590 -9.71 0.89 -12.36
C GLU A 590 -9.60 2.28 -11.66
N MET A 591 -8.65 3.07 -12.13
CA MET A 591 -8.37 4.51 -11.91
C MET A 591 -9.39 5.47 -11.22
N ILE A 592 -9.23 5.76 -9.93
CA ILE A 592 -10.11 6.68 -9.17
C ILE A 592 -9.47 7.89 -8.42
N ILE A 593 -10.13 9.07 -8.47
CA ILE A 593 -9.62 10.44 -8.16
C ILE A 593 -10.37 11.34 -7.08
N TRP A 594 -9.72 11.93 -6.03
CA TRP A 594 -10.20 13.04 -5.09
C TRP A 594 -9.15 14.17 -4.65
N GLY A 595 -9.41 15.52 -4.55
CA GLY A 595 -8.53 16.73 -4.57
C GLY A 595 -9.08 18.06 -5.26
N GLY A 596 -8.52 19.31 -5.18
CA GLY A 596 -9.05 20.49 -5.97
C GLY A 596 -8.64 22.02 -6.09
N ASN A 597 -7.94 22.50 -7.16
CA ASN A 597 -8.02 23.87 -7.77
C ASN A 597 -7.93 24.01 -9.32
N ASP A 598 -8.88 24.67 -10.06
CA ASP A 598 -8.78 25.03 -11.50
C ASP A 598 -8.25 26.43 -11.83
N GLY A 599 -8.24 27.38 -10.90
CA GLY A 599 -8.16 28.81 -11.23
C GLY A 599 -9.28 29.67 -10.62
N SER A 600 -10.36 29.10 -10.06
CA SER A 600 -11.54 29.82 -9.50
C SER A 600 -11.84 29.66 -7.98
N ALA A 601 -12.59 28.65 -7.51
CA ALA A 601 -12.81 28.30 -6.09
C ALA A 601 -12.82 26.78 -5.88
N TYR A 602 -12.27 26.26 -4.77
CA TYR A 602 -11.55 24.97 -4.60
C TYR A 602 -12.50 23.69 -4.68
N ALA A 603 -12.05 22.46 -4.99
CA ALA A 603 -12.88 21.44 -5.70
C ALA A 603 -13.86 20.36 -5.14
N ASN A 604 -14.93 20.12 -5.91
CA ASN A 604 -15.89 19.00 -5.80
C ASN A 604 -15.80 17.62 -6.60
N THR A 605 -15.61 17.50 -7.94
CA THR A 605 -15.94 16.27 -8.75
C THR A 605 -14.79 15.31 -9.21
N GLY A 606 -14.83 13.97 -9.08
CA GLY A 606 -13.84 12.93 -9.51
C GLY A 606 -14.25 11.96 -10.66
N GLY A 607 -13.55 10.83 -10.87
CA GLY A 607 -13.50 9.89 -12.05
C GLY A 607 -13.15 8.39 -11.73
N ARG A 608 -13.42 7.39 -12.60
CA ARG A 608 -13.38 5.88 -12.37
C ARG A 608 -12.52 4.89 -13.24
N TYR A 609 -11.55 5.25 -14.10
CA TYR A 609 -11.06 4.55 -15.36
C TYR A 609 -10.98 3.06 -15.43
N ASN A 610 -10.99 2.54 -16.67
CA ASN A 610 -10.72 1.19 -17.13
C ASN A 610 -9.81 1.18 -18.38
N PRO A 611 -8.73 0.38 -18.37
CA PRO A 611 -7.65 0.57 -19.34
C PRO A 611 -7.97 -0.06 -20.67
N VAL A 612 -8.47 -1.28 -20.56
CA VAL A 612 -8.97 -2.11 -21.64
C VAL A 612 -9.97 -1.33 -22.52
N THR A 613 -10.77 -0.46 -21.91
CA THR A 613 -11.92 0.20 -22.59
C THR A 613 -11.65 1.54 -23.27
N GLU A 614 -10.66 2.31 -22.82
CA GLU A 614 -10.58 3.73 -23.18
C GLU A 614 -11.91 4.53 -23.01
N SER A 615 -12.70 4.30 -21.94
CA SER A 615 -14.04 4.90 -21.66
C SER A 615 -14.14 5.91 -20.48
N TRP A 616 -15.18 6.79 -20.40
CA TRP A 616 -15.10 8.08 -19.64
C TRP A 616 -16.09 8.32 -18.49
N VAL A 617 -15.76 7.80 -17.31
CA VAL A 617 -16.67 7.66 -16.15
C VAL A 617 -16.39 8.59 -14.93
N ALA A 618 -17.45 9.18 -14.38
CA ALA A 618 -17.48 10.54 -13.83
C ALA A 618 -18.33 10.78 -12.55
N THR A 619 -17.82 11.42 -11.50
CA THR A 619 -18.55 11.45 -10.23
C THR A 619 -19.90 12.14 -10.26
N SER A 620 -20.81 11.54 -9.53
CA SER A 620 -22.23 11.75 -9.31
C SER A 620 -22.45 12.67 -8.13
N THR A 621 -23.72 12.98 -7.84
CA THR A 621 -24.07 14.36 -7.52
C THR A 621 -25.16 14.66 -6.42
N GLY A 622 -25.42 13.79 -5.41
CA GLY A 622 -26.41 13.92 -4.29
C GLY A 622 -25.94 14.43 -2.88
N ALA A 623 -26.53 13.96 -1.74
CA ALA A 623 -26.32 14.45 -0.33
C ALA A 623 -25.56 13.60 0.77
N ASN A 624 -24.49 14.20 1.37
CA ASN A 624 -23.66 13.90 2.59
C ASN A 624 -22.20 14.48 2.46
N VAL A 625 -22.02 15.29 1.41
CA VAL A 625 -20.92 16.14 0.91
C VAL A 625 -19.89 16.66 1.93
N PRO A 626 -18.60 16.31 1.75
CA PRO A 626 -17.48 17.02 2.35
C PRO A 626 -17.31 18.50 2.00
N SER A 627 -17.06 19.29 3.03
CA SER A 627 -16.86 20.74 2.96
C SER A 627 -15.39 21.14 2.94
N SER A 628 -14.88 21.42 1.75
CA SER A 628 -13.92 22.47 1.36
C SER A 628 -12.39 22.52 1.76
N GLN A 629 -11.48 21.82 1.02
CA GLN A 629 -10.29 21.15 1.58
C GLN A 629 -8.86 20.79 0.90
N ASN A 630 -7.76 21.59 0.84
CA ASN A 630 -6.25 21.42 0.84
C ASN A 630 -5.35 21.13 2.10
N PHE A 631 -4.75 19.95 2.22
CA PHE A 631 -3.69 19.48 3.14
C PHE A 631 -4.10 18.45 4.25
N TYR A 632 -3.74 17.17 4.11
CA TYR A 632 -4.81 16.20 3.81
C TYR A 632 -4.20 14.78 3.74
N THR A 633 -4.84 13.72 4.26
CA THR A 633 -4.35 12.31 4.49
C THR A 633 -4.71 11.31 3.37
N ALA A 634 -4.42 9.99 3.37
CA ALA A 634 -5.38 8.85 3.13
C ALA A 634 -4.82 7.44 2.82
N ILE A 635 -5.69 6.42 2.56
CA ILE A 635 -5.83 5.09 3.25
C ILE A 635 -6.12 3.89 2.26
N TRP A 636 -5.99 2.52 2.37
CA TRP A 636 -6.25 1.50 1.26
C TRP A 636 -7.32 0.40 1.48
N SER A 637 -8.55 0.75 1.83
CA SER A 637 -9.52 0.11 2.71
C SER A 637 -10.00 -1.34 2.56
N GLY A 638 -9.31 -2.22 1.82
CA GLY A 638 -9.68 -3.62 1.56
C GLY A 638 -10.94 -3.78 0.71
N SER A 639 -11.94 -2.92 0.96
CA SER A 639 -13.23 -2.87 0.31
C SER A 639 -14.02 -1.56 0.60
N GLU A 640 -13.36 -0.43 0.99
CA GLU A 640 -14.02 0.90 1.20
C GLU A 640 -13.17 2.15 0.83
N MET A 641 -13.67 3.40 0.95
CA MET A 641 -12.84 4.60 1.24
C MET A 641 -13.02 5.32 2.57
N ILE A 642 -11.97 5.31 3.36
CA ILE A 642 -11.86 6.00 4.63
C ILE A 642 -10.82 7.12 4.57
N VAL A 643 -11.17 8.28 4.11
CA VAL A 643 -10.30 9.48 4.17
C VAL A 643 -10.46 10.31 5.43
N TRP A 644 -9.42 10.43 6.20
CA TRP A 644 -9.32 11.47 7.26
C TRP A 644 -8.72 14.74 6.83
N GLY A 645 -9.40 15.77 7.40
CA GLY A 645 -8.82 16.88 8.13
C GLY A 645 -8.68 18.09 7.24
N GLY A 646 -7.78 19.01 7.53
CA GLY A 646 -7.51 20.16 6.70
C GLY A 646 -7.66 21.59 7.22
N TYR A 647 -8.08 22.40 6.25
CA TYR A 647 -7.80 23.78 5.90
C TYR A 647 -9.11 24.32 5.06
N ASP A 648 -9.57 25.58 4.87
CA ASP A 648 -10.77 25.99 4.06
C ASP A 648 -11.02 27.49 3.87
N ALA A 649 -10.86 27.97 2.64
CA ALA A 649 -11.19 29.35 2.25
C ALA A 649 -12.36 29.49 1.25
N ASN A 650 -13.21 28.49 1.11
CA ASN A 650 -14.65 28.64 0.85
C ASN A 650 -15.43 28.85 2.18
N ASN A 651 -14.86 28.47 3.34
CA ASN A 651 -15.41 28.64 4.70
C ASN A 651 -14.45 29.33 5.70
N ASN A 652 -13.65 30.28 5.20
CA ASN A 652 -13.09 31.41 5.97
C ASN A 652 -12.29 31.04 7.25
N GLY A 653 -11.03 30.64 7.11
CA GLY A 653 -10.07 30.46 8.22
C GLY A 653 -10.25 29.19 9.06
N SER A 654 -11.46 28.65 9.11
CA SER A 654 -12.05 27.75 10.13
C SER A 654 -11.58 26.30 10.17
N ILE A 655 -10.66 25.89 11.04
CA ILE A 655 -10.22 24.48 11.16
C ILE A 655 -11.41 23.59 11.55
N ILE A 656 -11.74 22.49 10.84
CA ILE A 656 -12.80 21.54 11.26
C ILE A 656 -12.44 20.02 11.20
N ASN A 657 -13.44 19.13 11.39
CA ASN A 657 -13.28 17.70 11.74
C ASN A 657 -14.40 16.68 11.32
N THR A 658 -15.03 16.71 10.13
CA THR A 658 -15.90 15.63 9.54
C THR A 658 -15.13 14.68 8.56
N GLY A 659 -15.77 13.69 7.88
CA GLY A 659 -15.19 12.41 7.32
C GLY A 659 -16.02 11.72 6.20
N GLY A 660 -16.13 10.31 6.06
CA GLY A 660 -16.80 9.28 5.09
C GLY A 660 -16.41 7.75 4.69
N ARG A 661 -17.29 6.79 4.26
CA ARG A 661 -17.05 5.61 3.30
C ARG A 661 -18.28 4.78 2.84
N TYR A 662 -18.25 3.82 1.86
CA TYR A 662 -19.43 3.14 1.24
C TYR A 662 -19.46 1.65 0.71
N ASP A 663 -20.05 1.47 -0.49
CA ASP A 663 -19.93 0.32 -1.41
C ASP A 663 -19.66 0.91 -2.81
N PRO A 664 -18.64 0.49 -3.58
CA PRO A 664 -18.27 1.17 -4.82
C PRO A 664 -19.16 0.80 -5.99
N LEU A 665 -19.41 -0.49 -6.10
CA LEU A 665 -20.26 -1.13 -7.06
C LEU A 665 -21.67 -0.54 -6.97
N SER A 666 -22.06 0.00 -5.80
CA SER A 666 -23.34 0.66 -5.53
C SER A 666 -23.51 2.08 -6.08
N ASP A 667 -22.40 2.74 -6.41
CA ASP A 667 -21.91 3.83 -5.58
C ASP A 667 -22.94 4.79 -4.91
N SER A 668 -22.67 5.23 -3.67
CA SER A 668 -23.70 5.78 -2.78
C SER A 668 -23.39 7.06 -1.96
N TRP A 669 -24.29 7.35 -0.99
CA TRP A 669 -24.18 8.40 0.03
C TRP A 669 -24.55 8.00 1.47
N THR A 670 -23.59 8.15 2.38
CA THR A 670 -23.69 7.86 3.82
C THR A 670 -22.81 8.84 4.55
N ALA A 671 -23.37 9.51 5.55
CA ALA A 671 -22.60 10.07 6.63
C ALA A 671 -22.34 8.99 7.65
N ILE A 672 -21.17 9.08 8.14
CA ILE A 672 -20.37 8.01 8.67
C ILE A 672 -20.10 8.74 9.99
N GLY A 673 -20.51 8.29 11.16
CA GLY A 673 -20.14 8.79 12.52
C GLY A 673 -19.95 10.29 12.79
N THR A 674 -20.63 11.13 12.03
CA THR A 674 -21.56 12.10 12.58
C THR A 674 -22.15 11.60 13.90
N GLY A 675 -21.77 12.24 15.01
CA GLY A 675 -22.37 12.01 16.33
C GLY A 675 -21.52 11.21 17.32
N ASP A 676 -20.33 10.75 16.93
CA ASP A 676 -19.35 10.26 17.90
C ASP A 676 -18.89 11.42 18.84
N VAL A 677 -18.35 11.07 20.00
CA VAL A 677 -17.72 11.97 21.00
C VAL A 677 -16.25 11.67 21.20
N SER A 678 -15.83 10.46 20.85
CA SER A 678 -14.48 10.18 20.44
C SER A 678 -14.26 10.89 19.11
N VAL A 679 -14.09 12.20 19.19
CA VAL A 679 -14.15 13.17 18.10
C VAL A 679 -13.22 14.32 18.49
N PRO A 680 -12.64 15.09 17.56
CA PRO A 680 -11.38 15.75 17.86
C PRO A 680 -11.43 17.26 17.79
N SER A 681 -10.33 17.89 18.21
CA SER A 681 -9.97 19.15 17.56
C SER A 681 -9.66 18.94 16.08
N ALA A 682 -10.03 19.91 15.28
CA ALA A 682 -9.94 19.97 13.82
C ALA A 682 -8.54 20.04 13.24
N ARG A 683 -8.24 19.74 11.94
CA ARG A 683 -6.83 19.87 11.45
C ARG A 683 -6.34 19.36 10.09
N SER A 684 -5.36 20.03 9.47
CA SER A 684 -4.60 19.62 8.25
C SER A 684 -3.28 18.83 8.39
N ASN A 685 -2.94 17.98 7.42
CA ASN A 685 -1.65 17.28 7.24
C ASN A 685 -1.13 16.36 8.35
N HIS A 686 -1.95 15.83 9.22
CA HIS A 686 -1.92 14.38 9.52
C HIS A 686 -1.29 13.48 8.45
N ALA A 687 -0.63 12.37 8.79
CA ALA A 687 -0.35 11.33 7.79
C ALA A 687 -1.37 10.21 7.79
N ALA A 688 -1.14 9.21 6.94
CA ALA A 688 -1.96 9.06 5.76
C ALA A 688 -1.73 7.71 5.03
N VAL A 689 -2.40 6.63 5.40
CA VAL A 689 -2.08 5.30 4.86
C VAL A 689 -3.21 4.29 5.10
N TRP A 690 -3.37 3.13 4.46
CA TRP A 690 -4.05 2.04 5.20
C TRP A 690 -3.61 0.73 4.74
N SER A 691 -3.93 -0.12 5.71
CA SER A 691 -3.46 -2.52 7.17
C SER A 691 -3.81 -4.05 6.63
N GLY A 692 -4.85 -4.72 7.13
CA GLY A 692 -5.82 -5.41 6.28
C GLY A 692 -7.24 -4.91 6.54
N HIS A 693 -7.44 -3.96 7.46
CA HIS A 693 -8.70 -3.89 8.22
C HIS A 693 -9.17 -2.51 8.76
N GLU A 694 -8.32 -1.58 9.26
CA GLU A 694 -8.80 -0.22 9.62
C GLU A 694 -7.78 0.96 9.40
N MET A 695 -8.14 2.25 9.58
CA MET A 695 -7.27 3.45 9.32
C MET A 695 -6.21 3.65 10.44
N ILE A 696 -5.39 4.75 10.44
CA ILE A 696 -4.46 5.45 11.42
C ILE A 696 -3.96 6.94 11.06
N ILE A 697 -4.70 8.06 11.27
CA ILE A 697 -4.44 9.53 10.89
C ILE A 697 -3.69 10.64 11.73
N TRP A 698 -2.62 10.40 12.47
CA TRP A 698 -2.16 11.29 13.55
C TRP A 698 -1.48 12.52 13.00
N GLY A 699 -1.37 13.51 13.85
CA GLY A 699 -1.14 14.84 13.42
C GLY A 699 -2.31 15.46 12.70
N GLY A 700 -2.05 16.64 12.19
CA GLY A 700 -3.04 17.61 11.81
C GLY A 700 -2.59 19.04 12.21
N TYR A 701 -3.25 20.15 11.75
CA TYR A 701 -3.33 21.62 12.07
C TYR A 701 -4.54 22.10 12.91
N ASP A 702 -4.66 21.88 14.24
CA ASP A 702 -5.75 22.46 15.08
C ASP A 702 -5.71 23.91 15.62
N GLY A 703 -4.55 24.53 15.86
CA GLY A 703 -4.51 25.80 16.64
C GLY A 703 -3.18 26.18 17.32
N GLY A 704 -2.52 25.26 18.01
CA GLY A 704 -1.09 25.32 18.38
C GLY A 704 -0.57 23.89 18.58
N TYR A 705 0.59 23.52 18.05
CA TYR A 705 1.01 22.12 17.77
C TYR A 705 0.72 21.19 18.96
N THR A 706 0.22 19.97 18.73
CA THR A 706 -0.15 19.03 19.82
C THR A 706 0.40 17.62 19.59
N ASN A 707 -0.12 16.65 20.35
CA ASN A 707 0.19 15.24 20.33
C ASN A 707 -1.00 14.29 20.67
N THR A 708 -2.23 14.62 20.26
CA THR A 708 -3.51 13.91 20.58
C THR A 708 -3.96 12.84 19.54
N GLY A 709 -5.26 12.62 19.20
CA GLY A 709 -5.74 11.58 18.24
C GLY A 709 -7.08 10.84 18.52
N GLY A 710 -7.79 10.29 17.50
CA GLY A 710 -8.55 8.99 17.62
C GLY A 710 -8.37 7.87 16.54
N ARG A 711 -8.49 6.52 16.81
CA ARG A 711 -8.60 5.48 15.73
C ARG A 711 -9.92 5.59 15.01
N TYR A 712 -10.04 4.79 13.96
CA TYR A 712 -11.20 4.64 13.16
C TYR A 712 -11.33 3.26 12.54
N ASN A 713 -12.56 2.76 12.53
CA ASN A 713 -12.95 1.51 11.91
C ASN A 713 -14.05 1.69 10.83
N PRO A 714 -13.83 1.31 9.55
CA PRO A 714 -14.86 1.33 8.51
C PRO A 714 -16.10 0.57 8.91
N THR A 715 -15.92 -0.67 9.34
CA THR A 715 -16.97 -1.63 9.60
C THR A 715 -17.86 -1.20 10.77
N THR A 716 -17.32 -0.56 11.82
CA THR A 716 -18.08 -0.30 13.05
C THR A 716 -18.71 1.08 13.19
N ASP A 717 -18.43 2.05 12.32
CA ASP A 717 -18.91 3.44 12.50
C ASP A 717 -18.49 4.08 13.83
N SER A 718 -17.18 4.17 14.04
CA SER A 718 -16.67 4.72 15.30
C SER A 718 -15.27 5.29 15.19
N TRP A 719 -14.92 6.10 16.17
CA TRP A 719 -13.55 6.47 16.54
C TRP A 719 -13.36 6.33 18.08
N THR A 720 -12.13 6.30 18.59
CA THR A 720 -11.74 6.30 20.04
C THR A 720 -10.34 6.94 20.21
N ALA A 721 -9.84 7.34 21.38
CA ALA A 721 -8.79 8.38 21.55
C ALA A 721 -7.31 7.97 21.72
N THR A 722 -6.37 8.92 21.58
CA THR A 722 -4.96 8.84 22.07
C THR A 722 -4.81 8.43 23.53
N SER A 723 -3.81 7.58 23.80
CA SER A 723 -2.90 7.84 24.91
C SER A 723 -1.87 8.89 24.52
N THR A 724 -1.89 9.97 25.28
CA THR A 724 -0.83 10.97 25.39
C THR A 724 -0.01 10.68 26.66
N GLY A 725 0.38 9.41 26.86
CA GLY A 725 0.91 8.89 28.12
C GLY A 725 2.43 8.92 28.28
N ALA A 726 2.97 7.83 28.84
CA ALA A 726 4.41 7.60 28.82
C ALA A 726 4.87 7.48 27.37
N ASN A 727 6.12 7.84 27.12
CA ASN A 727 6.70 7.68 25.80
C ASN A 727 5.81 8.35 24.73
N VAL A 728 5.61 9.66 24.88
CA VAL A 728 5.11 10.63 23.90
C VAL A 728 6.22 11.70 23.76
N PRO A 729 6.46 12.40 22.62
CA PRO A 729 7.47 13.45 22.63
C PRO A 729 6.81 14.81 22.95
N THR A 730 7.37 15.95 22.49
CA THR A 730 6.78 17.30 22.73
C THR A 730 5.41 17.54 22.07
N THR A 731 5.34 18.14 20.89
CA THR A 731 4.16 18.27 20.01
C THR A 731 4.63 17.96 18.58
N ARG A 732 3.78 17.88 17.53
CA ARG A 732 4.29 17.80 16.14
C ARG A 732 3.47 18.37 15.01
N SER A 733 4.13 18.41 13.86
CA SER A 733 3.62 18.75 12.56
C SER A 733 3.75 17.66 11.43
N SER A 734 3.92 17.99 10.13
CA SER A 734 3.53 17.36 8.82
C SER A 734 4.56 16.85 7.70
N HIS A 735 5.01 15.61 7.45
CA HIS A 735 5.22 14.41 8.26
C HIS A 735 5.08 12.99 7.73
N SER A 736 5.77 12.00 8.30
CA SER A 736 6.09 10.77 7.57
C SER A 736 5.66 9.42 8.17
N ALA A 737 5.09 8.54 7.30
CA ALA A 737 4.40 7.25 7.50
C ALA A 737 3.74 6.50 6.29
N ILE A 738 3.34 5.20 6.22
CA ILE A 738 3.93 4.02 6.88
C ILE A 738 3.35 2.55 6.73
N TRP A 739 2.78 1.95 7.81
CA TRP A 739 2.70 0.51 8.20
C TRP A 739 3.87 -0.23 8.95
N SER A 740 3.71 -1.47 9.43
CA SER A 740 4.74 -2.41 9.95
C SER A 740 4.67 -3.85 9.40
N GLY A 741 5.20 -4.87 10.06
CA GLY A 741 4.83 -6.27 9.83
C GLY A 741 3.56 -6.62 10.60
N ASP A 742 3.26 -5.80 11.64
CA ASP A 742 2.07 -5.89 12.47
C ASP A 742 1.49 -4.53 12.96
N GLU A 743 2.18 -3.39 12.73
CA GLU A 743 2.14 -2.21 13.61
C GLU A 743 2.62 -0.85 12.98
N MET A 744 3.21 0.12 13.72
CA MET A 744 3.26 1.53 13.24
C MET A 744 4.35 2.54 13.80
N ILE A 745 4.91 3.39 12.93
CA ILE A 745 6.28 3.95 12.95
C ILE A 745 6.65 5.33 12.28
N VAL A 746 7.34 6.22 12.98
CA VAL A 746 7.10 7.68 12.89
C VAL A 746 8.28 8.64 12.51
N TRP A 747 8.23 9.56 11.50
CA TRP A 747 9.28 10.64 11.41
C TRP A 747 9.14 12.09 10.74
N GLY A 748 9.78 13.21 11.25
CA GLY A 748 9.79 14.74 11.09
C GLY A 748 10.02 15.63 12.43
N GLY A 749 9.73 16.91 12.86
CA GLY A 749 8.80 18.06 12.58
C GLY A 749 8.99 19.53 13.10
N TYR A 750 7.90 20.38 13.28
CA TYR A 750 7.73 21.86 13.66
C TYR A 750 6.88 22.40 14.96
N ASP A 751 7.04 23.53 15.81
CA ASP A 751 6.34 23.99 17.19
C ASP A 751 6.07 25.50 17.70
N GLY A 752 6.94 26.51 17.56
CA GLY A 752 7.32 27.57 18.59
C GLY A 752 8.60 28.63 18.55
N SER A 753 10.00 28.61 18.51
CA SER A 753 11.37 27.90 18.78
C SER A 753 12.29 26.91 17.89
N VAL A 754 12.57 25.61 18.19
CA VAL A 754 13.53 24.64 17.54
C VAL A 754 12.97 23.38 16.83
N TYR A 755 13.49 22.93 15.67
CA TYR A 755 12.99 21.70 15.04
C TYR A 755 13.15 20.46 15.96
N ALA A 756 12.50 19.31 15.75
CA ALA A 756 12.91 18.05 16.42
C ALA A 756 12.78 16.74 15.61
N ASN A 757 13.40 15.68 16.12
CA ASN A 757 13.45 14.36 15.52
C ASN A 757 13.66 13.35 16.57
N THR A 758 12.58 12.72 16.94
CA THR A 758 12.49 12.37 18.33
C THR A 758 11.36 11.40 18.49
N GLY A 759 11.74 10.21 18.95
CA GLY A 759 11.32 8.87 18.54
C GLY A 759 9.89 8.42 18.74
N GLY A 760 9.79 7.08 18.78
CA GLY A 760 8.90 6.38 19.69
C GLY A 760 8.09 5.23 19.13
N ARG A 761 8.35 3.94 19.43
CA ARG A 761 7.69 2.70 18.90
C ARG A 761 6.54 2.21 19.80
N TYR A 762 5.73 1.21 19.41
CA TYR A 762 4.48 0.78 20.08
C TYR A 762 3.79 -0.34 19.29
N ASP A 763 3.10 -1.28 19.95
CA ASP A 763 2.33 -2.39 19.33
C ASP A 763 0.80 -2.19 19.32
N PRO A 764 0.06 -2.41 18.21
CA PRO A 764 -1.37 -2.16 18.10
C PRO A 764 -2.13 -2.76 19.26
N LEU A 765 -1.83 -4.03 19.45
CA LEU A 765 -2.57 -4.94 20.27
C LEU A 765 -2.46 -4.48 21.75
N SER A 766 -1.40 -3.75 22.14
CA SER A 766 -1.17 -3.25 23.51
C SER A 766 -1.70 -1.86 23.88
N ASP A 767 -1.90 -0.91 22.97
CA ASP A 767 -2.05 0.51 23.36
C ASP A 767 -0.86 1.03 24.26
N SER A 768 0.41 0.93 23.81
CA SER A 768 1.63 1.38 24.56
C SER A 768 2.91 1.78 23.76
N TRP A 769 3.66 2.86 24.11
CA TRP A 769 4.94 3.23 23.42
C TRP A 769 6.22 3.17 24.24
N THR A 770 7.36 3.20 23.54
CA THR A 770 8.76 3.15 24.02
C THR A 770 9.77 3.73 23.01
N ALA A 771 11.09 3.53 23.21
CA ALA A 771 12.01 4.59 23.64
C ALA A 771 13.47 4.52 23.12
N THR A 772 13.95 5.55 22.40
CA THR A 772 14.32 5.26 21.02
C THR A 772 15.73 5.69 20.56
N SER A 773 16.82 4.93 20.69
CA SER A 773 18.25 5.36 20.74
C SER A 773 18.92 6.45 19.84
N THR A 774 19.72 7.32 20.49
CA THR A 774 20.54 8.43 19.94
C THR A 774 21.99 7.97 19.67
N GLY A 775 22.25 6.68 19.43
CA GLY A 775 23.59 6.05 19.44
C GLY A 775 24.72 6.62 18.52
N THR A 776 25.59 5.73 18.02
CA THR A 776 26.61 6.06 16.99
C THR A 776 26.00 6.80 15.83
N ASN A 777 26.77 7.36 14.88
CA ASN A 777 26.22 7.51 13.52
C ASN A 777 25.03 8.59 13.47
N LEU A 778 24.56 9.16 14.58
CA LEU A 778 23.24 9.81 14.78
C LEU A 778 22.79 10.94 13.85
N PRO A 779 21.48 10.98 13.51
CA PRO A 779 20.96 12.08 12.75
C PRO A 779 20.85 13.50 13.28
N ILE A 780 21.49 14.38 12.53
CA ILE A 780 21.46 15.82 12.61
C ILE A 780 20.28 16.44 11.84
N SER A 781 19.53 17.27 12.57
CA SER A 781 18.44 18.19 12.25
C SER A 781 17.77 18.23 10.87
N ARG A 782 16.88 17.28 10.51
CA ARG A 782 16.38 17.10 9.13
C ARG A 782 14.85 16.91 8.75
N ASN A 783 14.00 17.96 8.88
CA ASN A 783 12.72 18.33 8.15
C ASN A 783 12.09 17.44 7.01
N SER A 784 10.79 16.84 7.08
CA SER A 784 9.65 16.03 6.28
C SER A 784 8.73 16.23 4.90
N HIS A 785 8.34 15.21 4.07
CA HIS A 785 8.28 14.93 2.57
C HIS A 785 7.24 13.87 1.92
N SER A 786 7.48 12.52 1.71
CA SER A 786 6.53 11.45 1.09
C SER A 786 6.56 9.91 1.53
N ALA A 787 6.58 8.88 0.64
CA ALA A 787 6.92 7.41 0.75
C ALA A 787 5.92 6.19 0.57
N ILE A 788 6.15 4.91 1.04
CA ILE A 788 6.11 3.50 0.38
C ILE A 788 5.36 2.22 0.94
N TRP A 789 5.24 1.07 0.20
CA TRP A 789 5.16 -0.33 0.78
C TRP A 789 6.38 -1.33 0.58
N SER A 790 7.22 -1.55 1.62
CA SER A 790 7.93 -2.75 2.16
C SER A 790 8.29 -4.05 1.41
N GLY A 791 8.57 -5.08 2.23
CA GLY A 791 9.68 -6.02 1.98
C GLY A 791 10.28 -6.54 3.31
N ASP A 792 11.57 -6.29 3.59
CA ASP A 792 12.18 -6.40 4.94
C ASP A 792 12.46 -5.02 5.57
N GLU A 793 12.88 -4.00 4.78
CA GLU A 793 13.26 -2.66 5.27
C GLU A 793 13.02 -1.47 4.30
N MET A 794 13.83 -0.38 4.21
CA MET A 794 13.26 0.94 3.82
C MET A 794 14.06 2.18 3.27
N ILE A 795 14.52 3.12 4.13
CA ILE A 795 15.29 4.39 4.05
C ILE A 795 14.93 5.45 3.06
N ILE A 796 15.41 6.66 3.32
CA ILE A 796 14.77 7.91 3.02
C ILE A 796 15.79 8.98 2.83
N TRP A 797 15.33 10.18 2.54
CA TRP A 797 16.19 11.24 2.08
C TRP A 797 15.66 12.70 2.17
N GLY A 798 16.53 13.66 1.84
CA GLY A 798 16.65 15.07 2.28
C GLY A 798 15.49 16.11 2.51
N GLY A 799 15.87 17.30 3.01
CA GLY A 799 15.03 18.49 3.40
C GLY A 799 15.83 19.84 3.70
N TYR A 800 15.16 20.94 4.14
CA TYR A 800 15.32 22.45 4.10
C TYR A 800 16.22 23.19 5.16
N ASN A 801 16.34 24.55 5.23
CA ASN A 801 17.06 25.39 6.26
C ASN A 801 17.22 26.92 6.06
N HIS A 802 17.72 27.57 7.12
CA HIS A 802 18.39 28.86 7.14
C HIS A 802 19.84 28.78 7.70
N ILE A 803 20.11 28.01 8.77
CA ILE A 803 21.18 28.31 9.73
C ILE A 803 22.61 28.07 9.21
N ASN A 804 22.97 26.87 8.71
CA ASN A 804 24.16 26.72 7.86
C ASN A 804 23.82 26.72 6.36
N GLY A 805 22.59 26.98 5.94
CA GLY A 805 22.24 27.27 4.53
C GLY A 805 22.31 26.13 3.49
N GLY A 806 22.94 24.97 3.78
CA GLY A 806 23.50 24.09 2.75
C GLY A 806 22.96 22.69 2.41
N TYR A 807 21.67 22.41 2.60
CA TYR A 807 20.92 21.20 2.19
C TYR A 807 21.44 19.86 2.77
N THR A 808 20.59 18.85 2.98
CA THR A 808 20.96 17.58 3.67
C THR A 808 21.47 16.38 2.89
N ASN A 809 22.47 15.53 3.23
CA ASN A 809 22.97 14.48 2.29
C ASN A 809 23.38 13.05 2.75
N THR A 810 23.86 12.77 3.96
CA THR A 810 23.80 11.43 4.64
C THR A 810 22.42 11.29 5.32
N GLY A 811 21.94 10.20 5.95
CA GLY A 811 22.66 9.15 6.70
C GLY A 811 22.26 7.67 6.66
N GLY A 812 20.99 7.19 6.66
CA GLY A 812 20.72 5.75 6.42
C GLY A 812 19.68 4.93 7.23
N LEU A 813 19.69 3.57 7.11
CA LEU A 813 18.77 2.40 7.45
C LEU A 813 18.15 2.32 8.81
N TYR A 814 17.08 1.46 8.91
CA TYR A 814 16.46 0.42 9.81
C TYR A 814 16.56 -1.00 9.32
N ASP A 815 16.26 -1.85 10.29
CA ASP A 815 16.37 -3.27 10.59
C ASP A 815 15.66 -3.38 11.97
N PRO A 816 14.40 -3.80 11.95
CA PRO A 816 13.29 -4.22 13.52
C PRO A 816 13.93 -4.63 14.82
N VAL A 817 13.66 -5.90 15.11
CA VAL A 817 14.40 -6.80 15.95
C VAL A 817 15.75 -6.25 16.42
N SER A 818 16.65 -5.75 15.57
CA SER A 818 18.00 -5.36 16.06
C SER A 818 18.04 -4.12 16.95
N ASP A 819 17.37 -3.05 16.55
CA ASP A 819 17.73 -1.72 17.02
C ASP A 819 19.25 -1.35 16.84
N ALA A 820 19.74 -1.08 15.60
CA ALA A 820 20.97 -0.25 15.28
C ALA A 820 20.63 1.07 14.48
N TRP A 821 21.47 2.08 14.06
CA TRP A 821 21.20 3.04 12.88
C TRP A 821 22.38 2.96 11.85
N THR A 822 22.13 3.25 10.55
CA THR A 822 23.02 2.86 9.43
C THR A 822 23.32 3.91 8.34
N ALA A 823 24.20 3.60 7.35
CA ALA A 823 24.86 4.39 6.28
C ALA A 823 24.34 4.42 4.82
N THR A 824 23.62 5.44 4.33
CA THR A 824 23.46 6.14 2.65
C THR A 824 25.21 7.64 1.49
N SER A 825 25.72 7.64 0.16
CA SER A 825 27.11 7.86 -0.20
C SER A 825 27.49 9.34 -0.50
N THR A 826 28.77 9.75 -0.30
CA THR A 826 29.39 10.96 -0.91
C THR A 826 29.79 10.64 -2.33
N GLY A 827 29.91 9.34 -2.64
CA GLY A 827 30.95 8.70 -3.43
C GLY A 827 30.99 9.13 -4.88
N ALA A 828 31.44 8.22 -5.73
CA ALA A 828 31.33 8.46 -7.14
C ALA A 828 29.89 8.91 -7.45
N ASN A 829 29.79 9.95 -8.26
CA ASN A 829 28.54 10.26 -8.92
C ASN A 829 27.36 10.72 -8.05
N VAL A 830 27.56 11.07 -6.77
CA VAL A 830 26.55 11.33 -5.72
C VAL A 830 25.75 12.58 -5.79
N PRO A 831 24.45 12.52 -5.42
CA PRO A 831 23.58 13.67 -5.52
C PRO A 831 24.25 14.73 -4.72
N MET A 832 24.60 15.81 -5.39
CA MET A 832 24.54 17.09 -4.75
C MET A 832 23.06 17.32 -4.41
N SER A 833 22.54 18.53 -4.46
CA SER A 833 21.36 18.84 -3.65
C SER A 833 19.98 18.77 -4.29
N ARG A 834 18.93 18.80 -3.46
CA ARG A 834 17.65 18.11 -3.67
C ARG A 834 16.43 19.06 -3.21
N SER A 835 15.07 19.05 -3.41
CA SER A 835 13.92 20.12 -3.13
C SER A 835 12.30 19.94 -2.97
N TYR A 836 11.65 19.14 -2.05
CA TYR A 836 10.16 18.73 -1.95
C TYR A 836 9.48 17.73 -2.98
N HIS A 837 9.36 16.38 -2.72
CA HIS A 837 9.37 15.14 -3.64
C HIS A 837 8.30 14.02 -3.52
N THR A 838 8.32 12.90 -4.34
CA THR A 838 7.51 11.62 -4.11
C THR A 838 7.67 10.24 -4.80
N ALA A 839 6.99 9.19 -4.22
CA ALA A 839 7.44 7.81 -3.90
C ALA A 839 6.34 6.65 -3.66
N ILE A 840 6.59 5.29 -3.72
CA ILE A 840 5.70 4.11 -3.23
C ILE A 840 6.32 2.68 -2.87
N TRP A 841 5.63 1.54 -3.00
CA TRP A 841 5.95 0.11 -2.83
C TRP A 841 6.75 -0.51 -3.96
N SER A 842 7.58 -1.52 -3.62
CA SER A 842 8.45 -2.26 -4.53
C SER A 842 8.57 -3.80 -4.40
N GLY A 843 9.75 -4.41 -4.53
CA GLY A 843 9.95 -5.84 -4.79
C GLY A 843 11.41 -6.28 -5.02
N ASP A 844 12.26 -5.46 -5.66
CA ASP A 844 13.73 -5.62 -5.70
C ASP A 844 14.47 -4.27 -5.45
N GLU A 845 13.84 -3.09 -5.59
CA GLU A 845 14.54 -1.79 -5.44
C GLU A 845 13.66 -0.56 -5.13
N MET A 846 13.95 0.27 -4.12
CA MET A 846 13.38 1.64 -3.94
C MET A 846 13.60 2.56 -5.19
N ILE A 847 13.01 3.76 -5.39
CA ILE A 847 13.11 4.49 -6.69
C ILE A 847 12.70 6.00 -6.62
N ILE A 848 13.05 6.87 -7.59
CA ILE A 848 13.21 8.32 -7.31
C ILE A 848 13.25 9.31 -8.47
N TRP A 849 12.80 10.55 -8.24
CA TRP A 849 13.04 11.69 -9.15
C TRP A 849 13.43 12.98 -8.37
N GLY A 850 13.22 14.19 -8.90
CA GLY A 850 13.76 15.53 -8.53
C GLY A 850 13.74 16.30 -7.17
N GLY A 851 13.87 17.68 -7.18
CA GLY A 851 13.42 18.82 -6.24
C GLY A 851 13.82 20.38 -6.22
N TYR A 852 13.02 21.45 -5.86
CA TYR A 852 13.16 23.00 -6.02
C TYR A 852 14.59 23.67 -6.15
N ASN A 853 14.92 24.94 -6.53
CA ASN A 853 16.34 25.43 -6.32
C ASN A 853 16.84 26.91 -5.99
N TYR A 854 16.39 28.04 -6.54
CA TYR A 854 17.01 29.40 -6.35
C TYR A 854 18.53 29.71 -6.68
N ASN A 855 19.55 29.00 -6.15
CA ASN A 855 20.89 29.60 -5.90
C ASN A 855 21.89 29.94 -7.03
N ASN A 856 22.29 29.00 -7.92
CA ASN A 856 23.61 29.02 -8.62
C ASN A 856 23.77 30.05 -9.78
N GLY A 857 23.21 31.25 -9.63
CA GLY A 857 22.60 31.99 -10.74
C GLY A 857 21.24 31.39 -11.09
N GLY A 858 21.19 30.06 -11.19
CA GLY A 858 19.99 29.27 -10.91
C GLY A 858 20.12 27.63 -10.63
N TYR A 859 18.54 25.86 -10.50
CA TYR A 859 17.19 25.28 -10.97
C TYR A 859 17.38 24.13 -12.02
N THR A 860 16.52 23.09 -12.09
CA THR A 860 17.17 21.75 -12.21
C THR A 860 16.39 20.58 -13.01
N ASN A 861 17.02 19.66 -13.82
CA ASN A 861 16.66 18.27 -14.31
C ASN A 861 17.57 16.89 -14.07
N THR A 862 17.55 16.00 -12.97
CA THR A 862 18.11 14.53 -12.71
C THR A 862 17.71 13.51 -11.39
N GLY A 863 17.04 11.24 -11.17
CA GLY A 863 16.73 10.09 -10.23
C GLY A 863 17.87 9.05 -10.15
N GLY A 864 17.83 8.10 -9.23
CA GLY A 864 18.82 7.03 -9.24
C GLY A 864 18.37 5.88 -8.39
N ARG A 865 18.36 4.68 -8.94
CA ARG A 865 18.42 3.41 -8.19
C ARG A 865 19.63 3.26 -7.23
N TYR A 866 19.49 2.40 -6.23
CA TYR A 866 20.27 2.20 -5.00
C TYR A 866 20.11 0.76 -4.41
N ASP A 867 20.12 -0.26 -5.26
CA ASP A 867 19.91 -1.69 -4.93
C ASP A 867 20.51 -2.28 -3.68
N PRO A 868 19.94 -3.38 -3.23
CA PRO A 868 20.22 -3.67 -1.39
C PRO A 868 21.63 -3.93 -0.85
N VAL A 869 21.75 -5.06 -0.17
CA VAL A 869 22.94 -5.92 -0.15
C VAL A 869 24.23 -5.33 -0.77
N SER A 870 24.26 -4.91 -2.04
CA SER A 870 25.45 -4.49 -2.79
C SER A 870 26.04 -3.12 -2.42
N ASP A 871 25.17 -2.17 -2.17
CA ASP A 871 25.50 -0.77 -1.89
C ASP A 871 26.24 0.16 -2.95
N SER A 872 26.43 -0.18 -4.26
CA SER A 872 27.13 0.68 -5.30
C SER A 872 26.48 2.03 -5.78
N TRP A 873 26.08 2.32 -7.05
CA TRP A 873 24.84 3.08 -7.46
C TRP A 873 24.86 3.32 -9.01
N THR A 874 23.82 3.96 -9.63
CA THR A 874 23.74 4.70 -10.96
C THR A 874 22.62 5.86 -11.09
N ALA A 875 22.84 7.06 -11.74
CA ALA A 875 21.96 8.34 -11.77
C ALA A 875 21.41 8.97 -13.15
N THR A 876 20.07 9.25 -13.38
CA THR A 876 19.26 9.11 -14.68
C THR A 876 19.83 9.18 -16.14
N SER A 877 19.02 9.19 -17.25
CA SER A 877 19.52 9.43 -18.66
C SER A 877 19.40 10.90 -19.27
N ILE A 878 20.20 11.45 -20.23
CA ILE A 878 20.15 12.93 -20.58
C ILE A 878 19.39 13.17 -21.88
N GLY A 879 18.68 12.16 -22.36
CA GLY A 879 18.37 11.96 -23.77
C GLY A 879 17.72 13.14 -24.52
N THR A 880 17.40 12.92 -25.78
CA THR A 880 16.43 13.80 -26.48
C THR A 880 15.17 13.94 -25.66
N ASN A 881 14.81 12.81 -25.05
CA ASN A 881 14.20 12.69 -23.77
C ASN A 881 15.12 13.21 -22.62
N LEU A 882 14.94 14.48 -22.15
CA LEU A 882 15.57 15.18 -21.01
C LEU A 882 14.57 16.11 -20.25
N PRO A 883 13.99 15.75 -19.09
CA PRO A 883 12.78 16.42 -18.61
C PRO A 883 13.03 17.71 -17.90
N THR A 884 12.01 18.30 -17.30
CA THR A 884 12.20 19.35 -16.31
C THR A 884 12.51 18.82 -14.89
N GLY A 885 12.33 19.61 -13.82
CA GLY A 885 12.06 19.11 -12.45
C GLY A 885 11.50 20.20 -11.50
N CYS A 886 10.47 20.12 -10.59
CA CYS A 886 9.74 21.13 -9.66
C CYS A 886 9.63 21.07 -8.05
N TYR A 887 8.44 21.16 -7.40
CA TYR A 887 8.11 20.77 -6.00
C TYR A 887 6.78 19.95 -5.82
N PHE A 888 6.41 19.57 -4.58
CA PHE A 888 5.26 18.81 -3.96
C PHE A 888 4.20 17.89 -4.69
N HIS A 889 4.33 17.41 -5.92
CA HIS A 889 3.77 16.13 -6.54
C HIS A 889 3.46 14.89 -5.67
N THR A 890 3.21 13.70 -6.28
CA THR A 890 3.11 12.34 -5.66
C THR A 890 3.23 11.03 -6.46
N ALA A 891 3.55 9.89 -5.82
CA ALA A 891 3.84 8.64 -6.53
C ALA A 891 3.30 7.34 -5.88
N ILE A 892 3.34 6.22 -6.65
CA ILE A 892 2.64 4.89 -6.55
C ILE A 892 2.67 4.04 -7.83
N TRP A 893 2.63 2.67 -7.93
CA TRP A 893 3.16 1.75 -9.04
C TRP A 893 2.46 1.52 -10.47
N SER A 894 2.16 0.28 -10.83
CA SER A 894 1.33 -0.58 -11.80
C SER A 894 1.71 -2.21 -11.88
N GLY A 895 3.95 -3.42 -10.97
CA GLY A 895 4.89 -4.56 -11.38
C GLY A 895 5.86 -4.55 -12.65
N ASP A 896 6.04 -3.49 -13.49
CA ASP A 896 6.84 -3.36 -14.77
C ASP A 896 7.17 -1.90 -15.26
N GLU A 897 6.43 -0.83 -14.85
CA GLU A 897 6.47 0.66 -15.09
C GLU A 897 6.23 1.77 -13.98
N MET A 898 7.28 2.47 -13.51
CA MET A 898 7.26 3.78 -12.75
C MET A 898 6.65 4.99 -13.48
N ILE A 899 6.26 6.08 -12.77
CA ILE A 899 5.30 7.17 -13.14
C ILE A 899 5.37 8.48 -12.31
N VAL A 900 4.57 9.53 -12.66
CA VAL A 900 4.74 11.02 -12.60
C VAL A 900 3.61 11.96 -13.22
N TRP A 901 3.72 13.34 -13.21
CA TRP A 901 2.89 14.47 -13.78
C TRP A 901 3.22 16.00 -13.52
N GLY A 902 2.16 16.86 -13.58
CA GLY A 902 1.69 18.27 -13.23
C GLY A 902 2.44 19.64 -13.13
N GLY A 903 2.05 20.54 -12.22
CA GLY A 903 2.94 21.40 -11.37
C GLY A 903 3.19 22.93 -11.47
N TYR A 904 4.45 23.44 -11.44
CA TYR A 904 4.93 24.87 -11.45
C TYR A 904 6.49 25.07 -11.55
N ASP A 905 7.02 25.97 -12.45
CA ASP A 905 8.46 26.27 -12.80
C ASP A 905 9.33 27.33 -11.80
N GLY A 906 8.23 28.21 -11.97
CA GLY A 906 7.65 29.48 -11.47
C GLY A 906 7.53 30.70 -12.41
N SER A 907 7.63 30.55 -13.74
CA SER A 907 6.74 31.30 -14.65
C SER A 907 5.25 30.99 -14.39
N GLY A 908 4.92 29.79 -13.89
CA GLY A 908 3.61 29.33 -13.44
C GLY A 908 3.21 28.00 -14.10
N PHE A 909 2.89 26.96 -13.34
CA PHE A 909 2.13 25.71 -13.62
C PHE A 909 2.19 24.83 -14.97
N VAL A 910 1.85 23.49 -14.96
CA VAL A 910 2.47 22.31 -15.78
C VAL A 910 1.97 21.15 -16.78
N ASN A 911 1.56 21.31 -18.05
CA ASN A 911 0.77 20.49 -19.02
C ASN A 911 1.41 19.15 -19.56
N THR A 912 2.42 18.55 -18.92
CA THR A 912 3.64 18.37 -19.74
C THR A 912 4.73 17.23 -19.45
N GLY A 913 4.63 15.89 -19.63
CA GLY A 913 5.55 14.81 -19.07
C GLY A 913 5.78 13.46 -19.75
N GLY A 914 6.10 12.40 -19.00
CA GLY A 914 6.59 11.12 -19.57
C GLY A 914 7.06 10.02 -18.63
N ARG A 915 8.03 9.18 -19.07
CA ARG A 915 8.30 7.83 -18.55
C ARG A 915 9.67 7.28 -18.69
N TYR A 916 10.06 6.42 -17.78
CA TYR A 916 11.40 5.85 -17.72
C TYR A 916 11.27 4.34 -18.19
N ASP A 917 11.68 3.17 -17.60
CA ASP A 917 11.36 1.72 -18.01
C ASP A 917 12.48 0.65 -18.36
N PRO A 918 12.79 -0.34 -17.50
CA PRO A 918 14.10 -0.09 -16.91
C PRO A 918 15.07 -1.23 -16.71
N VAL A 919 14.63 -2.39 -17.12
CA VAL A 919 15.28 -3.18 -18.14
C VAL A 919 16.20 -2.40 -19.11
N THR A 920 15.84 -1.19 -19.58
CA THR A 920 16.25 -0.75 -20.94
C THR A 920 16.77 0.69 -21.13
N ASP A 921 17.36 1.33 -20.13
CA ASP A 921 18.26 2.48 -20.28
C ASP A 921 17.70 3.81 -20.84
N GLY A 922 16.48 3.96 -21.30
CA GLY A 922 16.05 5.28 -21.79
C GLY A 922 14.66 5.29 -22.39
N TRP A 923 13.58 6.09 -22.14
CA TRP A 923 13.28 7.36 -21.45
C TRP A 923 12.00 8.23 -21.83
N THR A 924 10.83 7.71 -22.19
CA THR A 924 9.74 8.33 -23.00
C THR A 924 9.01 9.64 -22.51
N ALA A 925 8.17 10.35 -23.32
CA ALA A 925 7.25 11.49 -22.96
C ALA A 925 5.72 11.44 -23.45
N THR A 926 4.64 11.64 -22.63
CA THR A 926 3.17 11.36 -22.91
C THR A 926 2.36 12.22 -23.89
N SER A 927 1.09 11.92 -24.06
CA SER A 927 0.14 12.81 -24.70
C SER A 927 -0.05 14.21 -24.06
N ILE A 928 -0.39 15.14 -24.94
CA ILE A 928 -1.02 16.45 -24.68
C ILE A 928 -2.36 16.61 -25.41
N GLY A 929 -2.92 15.51 -25.92
CA GLY A 929 -3.92 15.44 -26.97
C GLY A 929 -5.12 16.37 -26.79
N ALA A 930 -6.20 15.84 -26.25
CA ALA A 930 -7.32 16.67 -25.81
C ALA A 930 -8.08 15.97 -24.71
N ASN A 931 -8.95 16.76 -24.07
CA ASN A 931 -8.75 17.02 -22.66
C ASN A 931 -7.29 17.64 -22.52
N VAL A 932 -7.11 18.99 -22.42
CA VAL A 932 -5.85 19.86 -22.57
C VAL A 932 -5.30 20.68 -21.32
N PRO A 933 -4.54 20.16 -20.30
CA PRO A 933 -4.62 20.25 -18.79
C PRO A 933 -4.60 21.65 -18.05
N THR A 934 -5.26 21.84 -16.86
CA THR A 934 -4.77 22.71 -15.73
C THR A 934 -4.12 21.89 -14.63
N GLY A 935 -3.13 22.40 -13.93
CA GLY A 935 -2.55 23.72 -13.88
C GLY A 935 -1.62 23.89 -12.69
N ARG A 936 -0.69 22.93 -12.44
CA ARG A 936 -0.94 21.91 -11.40
C ARG A 936 0.04 21.69 -10.20
N ASN A 937 0.36 22.61 -9.28
CA ASN A 937 1.10 22.39 -7.98
C ASN A 937 0.72 21.17 -6.99
N TYR A 938 1.05 21.10 -5.67
CA TYR A 938 1.29 19.96 -4.68
C TYR A 938 0.45 18.62 -4.60
N HIS A 939 0.72 17.54 -5.33
CA HIS A 939 -0.18 16.35 -5.32
C HIS A 939 -0.12 15.39 -4.12
N THR A 940 -0.92 14.33 -4.28
CA THR A 940 -1.03 12.97 -3.72
C THR A 940 -1.55 11.95 -4.74
N ALA A 941 -1.10 10.69 -4.65
CA ALA A 941 -1.10 9.67 -5.69
C ALA A 941 -1.29 8.29 -5.02
N VAL A 942 -2.07 7.28 -5.49
CA VAL A 942 -2.00 5.81 -5.08
C VAL A 942 -2.29 4.81 -6.17
N TRP A 943 -1.70 3.58 -6.03
CA TRP A 943 -1.66 2.32 -6.81
C TRP A 943 -2.89 2.01 -7.72
N SER A 944 -3.16 1.04 -8.63
CA SER A 944 -4.55 0.97 -9.24
C SER A 944 -5.14 -0.31 -9.81
N GLY A 945 -4.66 -0.84 -10.91
CA GLY A 945 -5.60 -1.17 -11.99
C GLY A 945 -5.20 -2.24 -13.00
N HIS A 946 -4.74 -1.86 -14.19
CA HIS A 946 -3.63 -0.92 -14.38
C HIS A 946 -4.00 0.47 -14.91
N GLU A 947 -4.23 1.54 -14.12
CA GLU A 947 -4.54 2.93 -14.65
C GLU A 947 -4.45 4.18 -13.71
N MET A 948 -3.62 5.21 -14.02
CA MET A 948 -3.12 6.42 -13.25
C MET A 948 -4.05 7.00 -12.23
N ILE A 949 -3.76 7.77 -11.15
CA ILE A 949 -4.85 8.70 -10.74
C ILE A 949 -4.55 10.11 -10.20
N ILE A 950 -5.46 11.12 -10.26
CA ILE A 950 -5.06 12.55 -10.28
C ILE A 950 -5.93 13.81 -9.84
N TRP A 951 -6.56 13.95 -8.69
CA TRP A 951 -7.75 14.88 -8.62
C TRP A 951 -7.79 16.44 -8.65
N GLY A 952 -6.81 17.33 -8.45
CA GLY A 952 -7.05 18.34 -7.37
C GLY A 952 -6.51 19.79 -7.36
N GLY A 953 -6.03 20.53 -6.33
CA GLY A 953 -5.19 21.75 -6.54
C GLY A 953 -5.01 23.08 -5.74
N SER A 954 -4.04 23.94 -6.16
CA SER A 954 -3.72 25.32 -5.74
C SER A 954 -3.22 26.22 -6.92
N ALA A 955 -3.75 26.02 -8.13
CA ALA A 955 -3.52 26.72 -9.41
C ALA A 955 -3.82 28.20 -9.28
N ASN A 956 -2.98 29.04 -9.88
CA ASN A 956 -3.15 30.50 -9.90
C ASN A 956 -3.50 31.12 -8.52
N GLY A 957 -3.27 30.39 -7.41
CA GLY A 957 -3.74 30.69 -6.05
C GLY A 957 -5.08 30.05 -5.60
N TYR A 958 -6.09 29.90 -6.48
CA TYR A 958 -7.50 29.53 -6.19
C TYR A 958 -8.23 28.88 -7.41
N ALA A 959 -9.44 28.29 -7.33
CA ALA A 959 -9.60 26.82 -7.48
C ALA A 959 -10.82 26.10 -8.19
N THR A 960 -11.06 24.76 -8.08
CA THR A 960 -11.79 23.90 -9.09
C THR A 960 -13.23 23.57 -8.78
N ASN A 961 -13.85 22.70 -9.58
CA ASN A 961 -14.41 21.51 -8.93
C ASN A 961 -14.22 20.13 -9.57
N THR A 962 -13.03 19.62 -9.88
CA THR A 962 -12.96 18.51 -10.89
C THR A 962 -11.69 17.64 -10.83
N GLY A 963 -11.58 16.48 -11.55
CA GLY A 963 -10.53 15.42 -11.43
C GLY A 963 -9.78 14.76 -12.61
N GLY A 964 -9.67 13.43 -12.68
CA GLY A 964 -9.58 12.79 -14.01
C GLY A 964 -9.07 11.37 -14.13
N ARG A 965 -9.76 10.52 -14.93
CA ARG A 965 -9.44 9.19 -15.55
C ARG A 965 -8.32 9.27 -16.60
N TYR A 966 -7.39 8.30 -16.55
CA TYR A 966 -6.23 8.10 -17.42
C TYR A 966 -5.45 6.75 -17.12
N ASP A 967 -4.69 6.13 -18.05
CA ASP A 967 -4.70 4.68 -18.40
C ASP A 967 -3.43 4.16 -19.19
N PRO A 968 -2.93 2.89 -19.30
CA PRO A 968 -1.56 2.55 -19.76
C PRO A 968 -1.24 1.61 -20.96
N VAL A 969 -2.16 1.04 -21.75
CA VAL A 969 -1.78 0.23 -22.93
C VAL A 969 -1.60 1.01 -24.27
N SER A 970 -2.09 2.26 -24.42
CA SER A 970 -2.24 2.90 -25.77
C SER A 970 -2.42 4.46 -25.83
N ASP A 971 -1.50 5.23 -25.27
CA ASP A 971 -1.57 6.69 -25.00
C ASP A 971 -2.78 7.28 -24.16
N SER A 972 -3.99 6.71 -24.27
CA SER A 972 -5.40 7.04 -23.92
C SER A 972 -5.92 7.64 -22.58
N TRP A 973 -7.04 8.40 -22.68
CA TRP A 973 -7.88 9.17 -21.71
C TRP A 973 -9.31 8.66 -21.76
N THR A 974 -10.19 9.13 -20.86
CA THR A 974 -11.61 9.58 -21.25
C THR A 974 -13.28 11.98 -19.59
N ALA A 975 -14.22 11.69 -18.62
CA ALA A 975 -14.94 12.35 -17.56
C ALA A 975 -14.59 12.30 -16.04
N THR A 976 -15.06 13.38 -15.40
CA THR A 976 -15.21 13.65 -13.99
C THR A 976 -16.33 14.68 -13.82
N SER A 977 -17.54 14.28 -13.38
CA SER A 977 -18.79 14.97 -13.77
C SER A 977 -19.19 16.14 -12.87
N ILE A 978 -19.50 17.30 -13.45
CA ILE A 978 -19.89 18.52 -12.72
C ILE A 978 -21.24 18.32 -11.98
N GLY A 979 -21.22 18.42 -10.64
CA GLY A 979 -22.43 18.22 -9.81
C GLY A 979 -22.26 18.57 -8.31
N ALA A 980 -22.87 17.81 -7.38
CA ALA A 980 -22.99 18.16 -5.94
C ALA A 980 -22.84 17.09 -4.82
N ASN A 981 -22.52 15.81 -5.08
CA ASN A 981 -22.10 14.77 -4.11
C ASN A 981 -20.61 14.98 -3.86
N VAL A 982 -19.85 14.84 -4.95
CA VAL A 982 -19.02 15.88 -5.54
C VAL A 982 -18.76 16.96 -4.48
N PRO A 983 -17.71 16.79 -3.65
CA PRO A 983 -17.57 17.58 -2.43
C PRO A 983 -16.36 18.51 -2.35
N THR A 984 -16.64 19.79 -2.07
CA THR A 984 -15.82 20.99 -2.35
C THR A 984 -14.35 20.92 -1.92
N SER A 985 -13.47 21.72 -2.56
CA SER A 985 -12.37 22.41 -1.88
C SER A 985 -10.82 22.33 -2.03
N ARG A 986 -10.11 21.60 -2.90
CA ARG A 986 -8.98 20.75 -2.37
C ARG A 986 -7.46 20.85 -2.78
N SER A 987 -6.46 20.46 -1.96
CA SER A 987 -4.95 20.41 -2.22
C SER A 987 -3.90 19.81 -1.23
N SER A 988 -2.60 19.71 -1.59
CA SER A 988 -1.40 19.28 -0.82
C SER A 988 -1.47 18.01 0.06
N HIS A 989 -1.83 16.85 -0.48
CA HIS A 989 -2.62 15.90 0.28
C HIS A 989 -2.07 14.51 0.65
N SER A 990 -2.90 13.44 0.65
CA SER A 990 -2.59 12.00 0.63
C SER A 990 -3.82 11.14 0.41
N VAL A 991 -3.65 9.81 0.55
CA VAL A 991 -4.04 8.90 -0.51
C VAL A 991 -3.73 7.42 -0.18
N ILE A 992 -4.64 6.43 -0.39
CA ILE A 992 -4.45 5.01 -0.86
C ILE A 992 -5.85 4.35 -1.32
N TRP A 993 -6.13 3.11 -1.81
CA TRP A 993 -7.52 2.63 -2.27
C TRP A 993 -8.16 1.49 -1.49
N SER A 994 -8.19 0.21 -1.89
CA SER A 994 -9.02 -0.83 -1.21
C SER A 994 -8.98 -2.20 -1.86
N GLY A 995 -9.19 -2.27 -3.17
CA GLY A 995 -9.67 -3.48 -3.83
C GLY A 995 -10.90 -3.18 -4.68
N ASP A 996 -11.76 -2.21 -4.29
CA ASP A 996 -13.03 -1.80 -4.93
C ASP A 996 -13.46 -0.28 -4.83
N GLU A 997 -13.20 0.53 -3.78
CA GLU A 997 -13.38 2.03 -3.68
C GLU A 997 -12.19 2.87 -3.16
N MET A 998 -11.90 3.97 -3.84
CA MET A 998 -10.78 4.91 -3.66
C MET A 998 -10.63 5.66 -2.34
N ILE A 999 -9.47 5.94 -1.68
CA ILE A 999 -9.29 6.78 -0.44
C ILE A 999 -8.28 7.98 -0.40
N ILE A 1000 -8.73 9.22 -0.10
CA ILE A 1000 -8.01 10.53 -0.19
C ILE A 1000 -8.52 11.64 0.80
N TRP A 1001 -7.86 12.21 1.86
CA TRP A 1001 -8.41 12.92 3.09
C TRP A 1001 -8.38 14.43 3.33
N GLY A 1002 -9.54 15.09 3.34
CA GLY A 1002 -9.65 16.40 3.97
C GLY A 1002 -8.96 17.50 3.20
N GLY A 1003 -8.27 18.41 3.91
CA GLY A 1003 -7.62 19.68 3.51
C GLY A 1003 -8.35 21.04 3.74
N GLY A 1004 -7.68 22.17 3.35
CA GLY A 1004 -7.67 23.64 2.88
C GLY A 1004 -8.42 24.45 1.78
N ASN A 1005 -8.33 25.79 1.84
CA ASN A 1005 -8.22 26.62 0.60
C ASN A 1005 -7.34 27.88 0.77
N GLY A 1006 -6.59 27.98 1.87
CA GLY A 1006 -5.96 29.22 2.36
C GLY A 1006 -6.44 29.65 3.75
N SER A 1007 -6.71 28.69 4.64
CA SER A 1007 -7.57 28.76 5.85
C SER A 1007 -7.79 27.33 6.40
N SER A 1008 -8.59 27.03 7.46
CA SER A 1008 -8.90 25.73 8.20
C SER A 1008 -10.10 24.74 7.70
N THR A 1009 -10.17 23.35 7.74
CA THR A 1009 -11.33 22.31 7.54
C THR A 1009 -11.00 20.75 7.62
N ASN A 1010 -11.64 19.77 6.87
CA ASN A 1010 -11.99 18.37 7.33
C ASN A 1010 -12.40 17.08 6.50
N SER A 1011 -13.45 17.03 5.67
CA SER A 1011 -14.23 15.80 5.36
C SER A 1011 -13.70 14.85 4.26
N LEU A 1012 -14.52 13.90 3.79
CA LEU A 1012 -14.09 12.71 3.04
C LEU A 1012 -14.93 12.28 1.85
N GLY A 1013 -14.36 12.09 0.67
CA GLY A 1013 -15.16 11.78 -0.51
C GLY A 1013 -14.57 10.70 -1.37
N ILE A 1014 -15.25 9.54 -1.36
CA ILE A 1014 -15.05 8.33 -2.18
C ILE A 1014 -15.22 8.60 -3.65
N TYR A 1015 -14.59 7.76 -4.46
CA TYR A 1015 -15.26 7.31 -5.67
C TYR A 1015 -14.83 5.86 -6.00
N THR A 1016 -15.12 5.42 -7.21
CA THR A 1016 -15.32 4.02 -7.61
C THR A 1016 -14.68 3.74 -8.97
N PRO A 1017 -14.55 2.47 -9.38
CA PRO A 1017 -14.30 1.95 -10.74
C PRO A 1017 -15.58 1.58 -11.56
N TYR A 1018 -15.73 1.88 -12.87
CA TYR A 1018 -16.81 1.25 -13.71
C TYR A 1018 -16.39 -0.01 -14.48
N VAL A 1019 -16.18 -1.11 -13.74
CA VAL A 1019 -15.46 -2.23 -14.32
C VAL A 1019 -16.41 -2.94 -15.27
N THR A 1020 -16.07 -2.94 -16.56
CA THR A 1020 -16.91 -3.56 -17.58
C THR A 1020 -16.56 -5.02 -17.81
N ASP A 1021 -15.35 -5.43 -17.41
CA ASP A 1021 -14.75 -6.71 -17.81
C ASP A 1021 -14.16 -7.55 -16.65
N LEU A 1022 -14.57 -7.32 -15.39
CA LEU A 1022 -14.21 -8.16 -14.23
C LEU A 1022 -14.93 -9.53 -14.20
N ILE A 1023 -15.04 -10.19 -15.36
CA ILE A 1023 -15.81 -11.43 -15.52
C ILE A 1023 -14.84 -12.61 -15.78
N PHE A 1024 -14.83 -13.56 -14.83
CA PHE A 1024 -14.06 -14.82 -14.83
C PHE A 1024 -12.58 -14.76 -14.44
N ARG A 1025 -12.27 -14.50 -13.16
CA ARG A 1025 -11.04 -15.05 -12.53
C ARG A 1025 -11.22 -15.43 -11.06
N ASP A 1026 -12.30 -16.17 -10.70
CA ASP A 1026 -12.40 -16.75 -9.35
C ASP A 1026 -13.16 -18.10 -9.21
N GLY A 1027 -12.43 -19.12 -8.78
CA GLY A 1027 -12.87 -20.17 -7.84
C GLY A 1027 -13.89 -21.25 -8.22
N PHE A 1028 -14.90 -20.99 -9.05
CA PHE A 1028 -16.03 -21.91 -9.27
C PHE A 1028 -16.36 -22.18 -10.75
N ASP A 1029 -15.54 -22.99 -11.41
CA ASP A 1029 -16.09 -23.99 -12.36
C ASP A 1029 -15.16 -25.21 -12.54
N GLY A 1030 -15.78 -26.39 -12.71
CA GLY A 1030 -15.13 -27.70 -12.81
C GLY A 1030 -16.20 -28.81 -12.79
N PRO A 1031 -16.22 -29.74 -13.77
CA PRO A 1031 -17.44 -30.41 -14.23
C PRO A 1031 -18.01 -31.55 -13.37
#